data_AF-A0A2J0N3S9-F1
#
_entry.id   AF-A0A2J0N3S9-F1
#
_cell.length_a   1.000
_cell.length_b   1.000
_cell.length_c   1.000
_cell.angle_alpha   90.00
_cell.angle_beta   90.00
_cell.angle_gamma   90.00
#
_symmetry.space_group_name_H-M   'P 1'
#
loop_
_entity.id
_entity.type
_entity.pdbx_description
1 polymer ?
#
loop_
_entity_poly.entity_id
_entity_poly.type
_entity_poly.pdbx_seq_one_letter_code
_entity_poly.pdbx_strand_id
1 'polypeptide(L)'
;MAKKNKQKQKFSKNTLSINNLKTETKHSIWAILFFVLALFLFMSMFSSAGKAGNFIYDFLNYFLGIGYILFPILFLLLGTSFLKSETLNVGWTRTISAIMFLLSSLGMIDIVSLKHSGGFLGRILPTPLVALFDVYASLIFLGAILIISILIMFDAKPNLAPFFKSIWNVIRRKKEEPINTLNEDEIKEVEKSIPEENKTKIKKEEPARNTFSIADAGGEEEDLPIKKRKGGLISTYVPPPLSLLEEDQGKPNTGDIKANANIIKRTLANFGIEVEMDEITVGPTVTRYALKPAEGVKLSRIVGLQNDLALSLAAHPIRIEAPIPGKSLVGIEIPNKSKSIVGLATLLTDSKFQNSTKPLTVALGREISGKALFGNLAKMPHCLVAGTTGSGKSVTIHSMITSLLYRNGPDDLKFILIDPKRVELTLYNNIPHLLTPVITEAKKTILALKWAAREMDRRYDILEAESVRDIESYHTNIFGKNPKITKTNGEGIKVEVDADRLPYIIIVIDELADIMSSYPRELESAIVRLAQMSRAVGIHLILSTQRPEVNIITGLIKANIPARVALKVSSQVDSRTILDAGGAEKLLGAGDMLYSSGDAQPERLQSAFISETEVKKVVKYLTNAYENEVFDEISLTTGSISADTLRRQGFGGQESIFESTLDDNDNDDDEMYEEARLCVIEAGKASTSYLQRKLKLGYARAARLMDKLEERGVISAGDGAKPREVLEKIEHTESGENVV
;
A
#
# COMPACT_ATOMS: atom_id res chain seq x y z
N MET A 1 1.28 55.35 46.73
CA MET A 1 1.23 53.98 47.30
C MET A 1 0.96 52.92 46.21
N ALA A 2 1.85 52.76 45.22
CA ALA A 2 1.63 51.86 44.08
C ALA A 2 2.84 50.94 43.80
N LYS A 3 3.49 50.42 44.86
CA LYS A 3 4.59 49.45 44.73
C LYS A 3 4.50 48.22 45.65
N LYS A 4 3.41 48.07 46.43
CA LYS A 4 3.26 46.94 47.38
C LYS A 4 2.29 45.82 46.95
N ASN A 5 1.56 45.97 45.83
CA ASN A 5 0.60 44.95 45.37
C ASN A 5 1.11 44.00 44.28
N LYS A 6 2.35 44.13 43.82
CA LYS A 6 2.92 43.21 42.80
C LYS A 6 3.67 41.99 43.36
N GLN A 7 3.84 41.88 44.68
CA GLN A 7 4.62 40.80 45.31
C GLN A 7 3.79 39.72 46.02
N LYS A 8 2.47 39.88 46.20
CA LYS A 8 1.62 38.88 46.88
C LYS A 8 0.87 37.90 45.98
N GLN A 9 0.98 38.03 44.65
CA GLN A 9 0.36 37.09 43.70
C GLN A 9 1.34 36.10 43.05
N LYS A 10 2.59 36.04 43.52
CA LYS A 10 3.63 35.17 42.95
C LYS A 10 3.98 33.92 43.77
N PHE A 11 3.24 33.63 44.85
CA PHE A 11 3.59 32.55 45.79
C PHE A 11 2.45 31.60 46.17
N SER A 12 1.46 31.42 45.28
CA SER A 12 0.46 30.36 45.47
C SER A 12 -0.09 29.90 44.12
N LYS A 13 0.61 28.93 43.52
CA LYS A 13 0.11 27.88 42.60
C LYS A 13 1.31 27.16 41.94
N ASN A 14 2.07 26.44 42.75
CA ASN A 14 2.91 25.34 42.28
C ASN A 14 2.38 24.02 42.87
N THR A 15 1.08 23.78 42.71
CA THR A 15 0.56 22.42 42.69
C THR A 15 0.80 21.89 41.28
N LEU A 16 1.78 21.02 41.12
CA LEU A 16 2.02 20.24 39.90
C LEU A 16 0.71 19.54 39.52
N SER A 17 0.02 20.14 38.56
CA SER A 17 -1.22 19.60 38.01
C SER A 17 -0.85 18.44 37.09
N ILE A 18 -1.26 17.22 37.46
CA ILE A 18 -1.17 15.98 36.65
C ILE A 18 -1.78 16.18 35.24
N ASN A 19 -2.61 17.21 35.05
CA ASN A 19 -3.23 17.49 33.76
C ASN A 19 -2.23 17.87 32.65
N ASN A 20 -1.02 18.33 32.97
CA ASN A 20 -0.01 18.73 31.98
C ASN A 20 0.88 17.59 31.45
N LEU A 21 0.69 16.33 31.89
CA LEU A 21 1.45 15.19 31.38
C LEU A 21 0.97 14.74 29.99
N LYS A 22 1.91 14.27 29.16
CA LYS A 22 1.60 13.58 27.89
C LYS A 22 0.68 12.39 28.16
N THR A 23 -0.23 12.12 27.22
CA THR A 23 -1.24 11.05 27.32
C THR A 23 -0.62 9.68 27.53
N GLU A 24 0.44 9.35 26.79
CA GLU A 24 1.19 8.10 26.95
C GLU A 24 1.73 7.94 28.37
N THR A 25 2.33 9.00 28.93
CA THR A 25 2.85 8.99 30.30
C THR A 25 1.74 8.76 31.32
N LYS A 26 0.55 9.34 31.13
CA LYS A 26 -0.61 9.07 31.99
C LYS A 26 -1.04 7.60 31.93
N HIS A 27 -1.06 6.99 30.74
CA HIS A 27 -1.41 5.59 30.56
C HIS A 27 -0.37 4.66 31.20
N SER A 28 0.93 4.94 31.05
CA SER A 28 1.99 4.18 31.71
C SER A 28 1.91 4.28 33.24
N ILE A 29 1.59 5.45 33.80
CA ILE A 29 1.39 5.64 35.25
C ILE A 29 0.22 4.76 35.74
N TRP A 30 -0.92 4.77 35.05
CA TRP A 30 -2.06 3.91 35.40
C TRP A 30 -1.75 2.42 35.26
N ALA A 31 -1.02 2.02 34.22
CA ALA A 31 -0.59 0.64 34.04
C ALA A 31 0.33 0.16 35.18
N ILE A 32 1.32 0.97 35.54
CA ILE A 32 2.22 0.68 36.66
C ILE A 32 1.43 0.57 37.97
N LEU A 33 0.50 1.50 38.23
CA LEU A 33 -0.34 1.46 39.42
C LEU A 33 -1.16 0.15 39.51
N PHE A 34 -1.75 -0.29 38.40
CA PHE A 34 -2.50 -1.54 38.37
C PHE A 34 -1.61 -2.78 38.54
N PHE A 35 -0.42 -2.81 37.97
CA PHE A 35 0.53 -3.91 38.22
C PHE A 35 0.99 -3.97 39.67
N VAL A 36 1.24 -2.83 40.29
CA VAL A 36 1.57 -2.76 41.72
C VAL A 36 0.41 -3.25 42.58
N LEU A 37 -0.83 -2.86 42.27
CA LEU A 37 -2.02 -3.35 42.96
C LEU A 37 -2.24 -4.85 42.78
N ALA A 38 -2.00 -5.37 41.57
CA ALA A 38 -2.09 -6.80 41.29
C ALA A 38 -1.07 -7.60 42.12
N LEU A 39 0.18 -7.14 42.17
CA LEU A 39 1.23 -7.76 42.96
C LEU A 39 0.92 -7.69 44.46
N PHE A 40 0.44 -6.54 44.94
CA PHE A 40 0.05 -6.37 46.34
C PHE A 40 -1.07 -7.35 46.75
N LEU A 41 -2.12 -7.47 45.93
CA LEU A 41 -3.23 -8.40 46.19
C LEU A 41 -2.81 -9.86 46.07
N PHE A 42 -1.88 -10.18 45.17
CA PHE A 42 -1.29 -11.50 45.09
C PHE A 42 -0.47 -11.83 46.36
N MET A 43 0.37 -10.91 46.83
CA MET A 43 1.12 -11.10 48.09
C MET A 43 0.19 -11.19 49.31
N SER A 44 -0.95 -10.52 49.27
CA SER A 44 -1.99 -10.58 50.29
C SER A 44 -2.58 -11.98 50.46
N MET A 45 -2.65 -12.77 49.38
CA MET A 45 -3.11 -14.17 49.42
C MET A 45 -2.19 -15.06 50.26
N PHE A 46 -0.89 -14.77 50.27
CA PHE A 46 0.13 -15.55 51.00
C PHE A 46 0.48 -14.93 52.36
N SER A 47 -0.38 -14.05 52.90
CA SER A 47 -0.16 -13.33 54.17
C SER A 47 1.17 -12.55 54.21
N SER A 48 1.76 -12.24 53.05
CA SER A 48 3.10 -11.66 52.90
C SER A 48 3.08 -10.14 52.69
N ALA A 49 1.90 -9.53 52.69
CA ALA A 49 1.68 -8.09 52.47
C ALA A 49 1.43 -7.28 53.76
N GLY A 50 1.76 -7.85 54.93
CA GLY A 50 1.62 -7.21 56.24
C GLY A 50 0.16 -7.02 56.69
N LYS A 51 -0.05 -6.23 57.76
CA LYS A 51 -1.38 -6.03 58.39
C LYS A 51 -2.44 -5.49 57.41
N ALA A 52 -2.03 -4.58 56.51
CA ALA A 52 -2.92 -4.01 55.50
C ALA A 52 -3.35 -5.06 54.47
N GLY A 53 -2.43 -5.92 54.03
CA GLY A 53 -2.76 -7.05 53.17
C GLY A 53 -3.75 -8.00 53.84
N ASN A 54 -3.45 -8.46 55.05
CA ASN A 54 -4.34 -9.40 55.76
C ASN A 54 -5.76 -8.84 55.94
N PHE A 55 -5.90 -7.55 56.30
CA PHE A 55 -7.21 -6.89 56.36
C PHE A 55 -7.94 -6.89 55.01
N ILE A 56 -7.23 -6.60 53.92
CA ILE A 56 -7.80 -6.60 52.56
C ILE A 56 -8.19 -8.01 52.12
N TYR A 57 -7.37 -9.01 52.44
CA TYR A 57 -7.67 -10.42 52.20
C TYR A 57 -8.95 -10.85 52.93
N ASP A 58 -9.05 -10.57 54.23
CA ASP A 58 -10.22 -10.92 55.03
C ASP A 58 -11.49 -10.24 54.50
N PHE A 59 -11.39 -8.96 54.15
CA PHE A 59 -12.49 -8.20 53.55
C PHE A 59 -12.92 -8.79 52.20
N LEU A 60 -11.99 -9.04 51.27
CA LEU A 60 -12.30 -9.58 49.94
C LEU A 60 -12.82 -11.01 50.01
N ASN A 61 -12.22 -11.86 50.85
CA ASN A 61 -12.67 -13.24 51.05
C ASN A 61 -14.09 -13.29 51.63
N TYR A 62 -14.46 -12.36 52.52
CA TYR A 62 -15.82 -12.26 53.03
C TYR A 62 -16.85 -11.92 51.93
N PHE A 63 -16.55 -10.94 51.06
CA PHE A 63 -17.49 -10.51 50.02
C PHE A 63 -17.54 -11.44 48.79
N LEU A 64 -16.43 -12.07 48.44
CA LEU A 64 -16.21 -12.72 47.14
C LEU A 64 -15.92 -14.23 47.27
N GLY A 65 -15.75 -14.74 48.49
CA GLY A 65 -15.32 -16.12 48.72
C GLY A 65 -14.03 -16.44 47.96
N ILE A 66 -13.97 -17.60 47.32
CA ILE A 66 -12.83 -18.05 46.48
C ILE A 66 -12.56 -17.08 45.31
N GLY A 67 -13.56 -16.28 44.94
CA GLY A 67 -13.48 -15.29 43.88
C GLY A 67 -12.50 -14.13 44.12
N TYR A 68 -11.94 -13.95 45.32
CA TYR A 68 -10.92 -12.91 45.55
C TYR A 68 -9.69 -13.08 44.63
N ILE A 69 -9.39 -14.31 44.17
CA ILE A 69 -8.29 -14.63 43.24
C ILE A 69 -8.45 -13.89 41.89
N LEU A 70 -9.66 -13.47 41.54
CA LEU A 70 -9.94 -12.73 40.31
C LEU A 70 -9.39 -11.31 40.32
N PHE A 71 -9.17 -10.70 41.49
CA PHE A 71 -8.72 -9.30 41.57
C PHE A 71 -7.29 -9.07 41.07
N PRO A 72 -6.28 -9.87 41.47
CA PRO A 72 -4.95 -9.82 40.85
C PRO A 72 -5.00 -9.98 39.33
N ILE A 73 -5.83 -10.90 38.83
CA ILE A 73 -6.01 -11.14 37.40
C ILE A 73 -6.65 -9.93 36.72
N LEU A 74 -7.71 -9.37 37.30
CA LEU A 74 -8.40 -8.19 36.79
C LEU A 74 -7.44 -6.98 36.68
N PHE A 75 -6.62 -6.74 37.71
CA PHE A 75 -5.65 -5.65 37.68
C PHE A 75 -4.50 -5.88 36.70
N LEU A 76 -4.08 -7.13 36.47
CA LEU A 76 -3.15 -7.46 35.37
C LEU A 76 -3.79 -7.17 34.00
N LEU A 77 -5.06 -7.54 33.79
CA LEU A 77 -5.77 -7.27 32.54
C LEU A 77 -5.98 -5.76 32.31
N LEU A 78 -6.32 -5.01 33.36
CA LEU A 78 -6.41 -3.54 33.27
C LEU A 78 -5.05 -2.91 33.01
N GLY A 79 -3.98 -3.33 33.71
CA GLY A 79 -2.63 -2.80 33.50
C GLY A 79 -2.14 -3.01 32.05
N THR A 80 -2.33 -4.21 31.51
CA THR A 80 -2.00 -4.52 30.11
C THR A 80 -2.88 -3.77 29.11
N SER A 81 -4.16 -3.56 29.41
CA SER A 81 -5.06 -2.77 28.59
C SER A 81 -4.64 -1.30 28.52
N PHE A 82 -4.23 -0.70 29.64
CA PHE A 82 -3.72 0.68 29.68
C PHE A 82 -2.42 0.87 28.90
N LEU A 83 -1.55 -0.15 28.81
CA LEU A 83 -0.37 -0.11 27.94
C LEU A 83 -0.71 -0.13 26.44
N LYS A 84 -1.86 -0.71 26.05
CA LYS A 84 -2.25 -0.88 24.63
C LYS A 84 -3.18 0.22 24.09
N SER A 85 -3.73 1.10 24.94
CA SER A 85 -4.60 2.19 24.48
C SER A 85 -3.82 3.37 23.90
N GLU A 86 -4.17 3.79 22.68
CA GLU A 86 -3.67 5.01 22.05
C GLU A 86 -4.59 6.25 22.22
N THR A 87 -5.84 6.08 22.71
CA THR A 87 -6.82 7.19 22.80
C THR A 87 -7.28 7.51 24.23
N LEU A 88 -7.76 8.74 24.45
CA LEU A 88 -8.03 9.34 25.77
C LEU A 88 -9.41 9.03 26.38
N ASN A 89 -10.34 8.39 25.67
CA ASN A 89 -11.74 8.30 26.11
C ASN A 89 -12.07 7.02 26.91
N VAL A 90 -11.15 6.63 27.79
CA VAL A 90 -10.99 5.23 28.19
C VAL A 90 -11.37 4.93 29.66
N GLY A 91 -11.88 5.93 30.39
CA GLY A 91 -12.29 5.72 31.78
C GLY A 91 -13.49 4.79 31.93
N TRP A 92 -14.63 5.17 31.34
CA TRP A 92 -15.93 4.54 31.67
C TRP A 92 -16.13 3.15 31.04
N THR A 93 -15.69 2.94 29.80
CA THR A 93 -15.85 1.66 29.10
C THR A 93 -15.06 0.55 29.77
N ARG A 94 -13.81 0.82 30.18
CA ARG A 94 -12.97 -0.15 30.91
C ARG A 94 -13.45 -0.43 32.32
N THR A 95 -14.01 0.56 33.01
CA THR A 95 -14.60 0.32 34.33
C THR A 95 -15.85 -0.54 34.23
N ILE A 96 -16.70 -0.32 33.22
CA ILE A 96 -17.90 -1.14 33.00
C ILE A 96 -17.50 -2.57 32.62
N SER A 97 -16.51 -2.74 31.74
CA SER A 97 -16.04 -4.06 31.34
C SER A 97 -15.35 -4.81 32.48
N ALA A 98 -14.61 -4.12 33.36
CA ALA A 98 -14.05 -4.70 34.58
C ALA A 98 -15.12 -5.22 35.55
N ILE A 99 -16.20 -4.46 35.74
CA ILE A 99 -17.34 -4.88 36.57
C ILE A 99 -18.03 -6.09 35.95
N MET A 100 -18.27 -6.09 34.63
CA MET A 100 -18.89 -7.22 33.93
C MET A 100 -18.03 -8.49 33.99
N PHE A 101 -16.71 -8.35 33.82
CA PHE A 101 -15.74 -9.46 33.95
C PHE A 101 -15.83 -10.09 35.34
N LEU A 102 -15.82 -9.26 36.38
CA LEU A 102 -15.85 -9.70 37.76
C LEU A 102 -17.19 -10.37 38.12
N LEU A 103 -18.32 -9.75 37.80
CA LEU A 103 -19.64 -10.32 38.10
C LEU A 103 -19.89 -11.63 37.36
N SER A 104 -19.48 -11.72 36.09
CA SER A 104 -19.65 -12.94 35.31
C SER A 104 -18.78 -14.08 35.85
N SER A 105 -17.51 -13.80 36.13
CA SER A 105 -16.57 -14.78 36.67
C SER A 105 -17.01 -15.30 38.05
N LEU A 106 -17.46 -14.40 38.94
CA LEU A 106 -18.00 -14.80 40.25
C LEU A 106 -19.27 -15.63 40.12
N GLY A 107 -20.16 -15.27 39.19
CA GLY A 107 -21.39 -16.03 38.94
C GLY A 107 -21.11 -17.45 38.43
N MET A 108 -20.11 -17.61 37.56
CA MET A 108 -19.66 -18.93 37.10
C MET A 108 -19.05 -19.74 38.26
N ILE A 109 -18.21 -19.12 39.09
CA ILE A 109 -17.62 -19.79 40.27
C ILE A 109 -18.70 -20.25 41.25
N ASP A 110 -19.74 -19.43 41.48
CA ASP A 110 -20.84 -19.78 42.40
C ASP A 110 -21.64 -20.99 41.90
N ILE A 111 -21.99 -20.99 40.60
CA ILE A 111 -22.71 -22.10 39.96
C ILE A 111 -21.87 -23.39 39.96
N VAL A 112 -20.61 -23.31 39.53
CA VAL A 112 -19.74 -24.49 39.39
C VAL A 112 -19.35 -25.08 40.74
N SER A 113 -19.13 -24.23 41.75
CA SER A 113 -18.64 -24.71 43.04
C SER A 113 -19.73 -25.39 43.89
N LEU A 114 -21.03 -25.27 43.54
CA LEU A 114 -22.21 -25.85 44.24
C LEU A 114 -22.31 -25.57 45.76
N LYS A 115 -21.35 -24.86 46.34
CA LYS A 115 -21.22 -24.51 47.76
C LYS A 115 -21.33 -23.00 48.01
N HIS A 116 -21.83 -22.28 47.02
CA HIS A 116 -21.91 -20.82 47.04
C HIS A 116 -20.58 -20.11 47.33
N SER A 117 -19.51 -20.60 46.70
CA SER A 117 -18.14 -20.15 46.95
C SER A 117 -17.80 -18.82 46.25
N GLY A 118 -18.73 -18.23 45.50
CA GLY A 118 -18.57 -16.91 44.85
C GLY A 118 -18.87 -15.72 45.76
N GLY A 119 -19.10 -15.95 47.05
CA GLY A 119 -19.44 -14.92 48.03
C GLY A 119 -20.82 -14.30 47.81
N PHE A 120 -21.06 -13.14 48.42
CA PHE A 120 -22.35 -12.43 48.31
C PHE A 120 -22.58 -11.92 46.88
N LEU A 121 -21.55 -11.33 46.26
CA LEU A 121 -21.62 -10.78 44.89
C LEU A 121 -21.82 -11.86 43.82
N GLY A 122 -21.22 -13.04 44.02
CA GLY A 122 -21.35 -14.17 43.11
C GLY A 122 -22.75 -14.78 43.06
N ARG A 123 -23.66 -14.45 44.00
CA ARG A 123 -25.06 -14.93 43.97
C ARG A 123 -25.99 -13.98 43.23
N ILE A 124 -25.71 -12.68 43.24
CA ILE A 124 -26.64 -11.65 42.75
C ILE A 124 -26.95 -11.82 41.26
N LEU A 125 -25.92 -12.06 40.43
CA LEU A 125 -26.07 -12.16 38.99
C LEU A 125 -26.59 -13.54 38.51
N PRO A 126 -26.07 -14.69 38.97
CA PRO A 126 -26.50 -15.99 38.46
C PRO A 126 -27.87 -16.45 38.97
N THR A 127 -28.33 -16.06 40.16
CA THR A 127 -29.63 -16.54 40.69
C THR A 127 -30.82 -16.28 39.74
N PRO A 128 -31.04 -15.06 39.20
CA PRO A 128 -32.11 -14.84 38.24
C PRO A 128 -31.87 -15.57 36.90
N LEU A 129 -30.61 -15.71 36.46
CA LEU A 129 -30.25 -16.42 35.23
C LEU A 129 -30.59 -17.92 35.34
N VAL A 130 -30.19 -18.57 36.43
CA VAL A 130 -30.44 -19.99 36.69
C VAL A 130 -31.94 -20.26 36.86
N ALA A 131 -32.66 -19.35 37.51
CA ALA A 131 -34.12 -19.45 37.64
C ALA A 131 -34.83 -19.37 36.27
N LEU A 132 -34.28 -18.63 35.29
CA LEU A 132 -34.91 -18.44 33.99
C LEU A 132 -34.50 -19.48 32.94
N PHE A 133 -33.24 -19.94 32.97
CA PHE A 133 -32.64 -20.73 31.88
C PHE A 133 -31.99 -22.05 32.34
N ASP A 134 -32.07 -22.42 33.61
CA ASP A 134 -31.39 -23.58 34.20
C ASP A 134 -29.84 -23.44 34.21
N VAL A 135 -29.16 -24.34 34.91
CA VAL A 135 -27.72 -24.26 35.27
C VAL A 135 -26.83 -24.18 34.03
N TYR A 136 -27.03 -25.07 33.06
CA TYR A 136 -26.13 -25.18 31.90
C TYR A 136 -26.24 -23.97 30.95
N ALA A 137 -27.45 -23.48 30.68
CA ALA A 137 -27.60 -22.31 29.81
C ALA A 137 -27.13 -21.03 30.52
N SER A 138 -27.32 -20.93 31.83
CA SER A 138 -26.81 -19.80 32.62
C SER A 138 -25.28 -19.71 32.57
N LEU A 139 -24.57 -20.85 32.60
CA LEU A 139 -23.13 -20.89 32.39
C LEU A 139 -22.73 -20.42 30.99
N ILE A 140 -23.49 -20.76 29.95
CA ILE A 140 -23.23 -20.28 28.58
C ILE A 140 -23.40 -18.75 28.50
N PHE A 141 -24.48 -18.21 29.07
CA PHE A 141 -24.74 -16.77 29.07
C PHE A 141 -23.66 -15.99 29.85
N LEU A 142 -23.28 -16.46 31.03
CA LEU A 142 -22.19 -15.86 31.79
C LEU A 142 -20.87 -15.96 31.03
N GLY A 143 -20.58 -17.10 30.40
CA GLY A 143 -19.40 -17.28 29.56
C GLY A 143 -19.35 -16.28 28.40
N ALA A 144 -20.48 -16.03 27.74
CA ALA A 144 -20.58 -15.02 26.68
C ALA A 144 -20.32 -13.61 27.23
N ILE A 145 -20.94 -13.24 28.37
CA ILE A 145 -20.72 -11.95 29.04
C ILE A 145 -19.25 -11.78 29.43
N LEU A 146 -18.60 -12.84 29.91
CA LEU A 146 -17.19 -12.83 30.29
C LEU A 146 -16.31 -12.54 29.06
N ILE A 147 -16.55 -13.25 27.95
CA ILE A 147 -15.81 -13.05 26.70
C ILE A 147 -16.02 -11.61 26.18
N ILE A 148 -17.27 -11.14 26.12
CA ILE A 148 -17.60 -9.77 25.69
C ILE A 148 -16.88 -8.74 26.58
N SER A 149 -16.85 -8.95 27.90
CA SER A 149 -16.18 -8.03 28.82
C SER A 149 -14.68 -7.94 28.57
N ILE A 150 -14.01 -9.05 28.25
CA ILE A 150 -12.58 -9.06 27.91
C ILE A 150 -12.35 -8.35 26.57
N LEU A 151 -13.19 -8.61 25.57
CA LEU A 151 -13.08 -7.96 24.25
C LEU A 151 -13.22 -6.44 24.33
N ILE A 152 -14.23 -5.96 25.07
CA ILE A 152 -14.42 -4.53 25.34
C ILE A 152 -13.25 -3.97 26.16
N MET A 153 -12.74 -4.71 27.15
CA MET A 153 -11.62 -4.27 27.98
C MET A 153 -10.35 -4.01 27.17
N PHE A 154 -10.08 -4.80 26.14
CA PHE A 154 -8.90 -4.65 25.27
C PHE A 154 -9.17 -3.86 23.99
N ASP A 155 -10.40 -3.37 23.77
CA ASP A 155 -10.84 -2.80 22.49
C ASP A 155 -10.44 -3.70 21.30
N ALA A 156 -10.51 -5.00 21.53
CA ALA A 156 -10.00 -6.01 20.61
C ALA A 156 -11.08 -6.36 19.59
N LYS A 157 -10.80 -6.14 18.29
CA LYS A 157 -11.59 -6.74 17.20
C LYS A 157 -11.38 -8.26 17.25
N PRO A 158 -12.36 -9.06 17.68
CA PRO A 158 -12.14 -10.49 17.82
C PRO A 158 -12.16 -11.10 16.42
N ASN A 159 -11.02 -11.61 15.95
CA ASN A 159 -11.04 -12.50 14.79
C ASN A 159 -11.49 -13.89 15.29
N LEU A 160 -12.81 -14.10 15.39
CA LEU A 160 -13.45 -15.32 15.93
C LEU A 160 -13.43 -16.50 14.95
N ALA A 161 -12.99 -16.28 13.71
CA ALA A 161 -12.92 -17.28 12.65
C ALA A 161 -12.17 -18.57 13.02
N PRO A 162 -10.99 -18.56 13.69
CA PRO A 162 -10.29 -19.79 14.03
C PRO A 162 -10.94 -20.54 15.22
N PHE A 163 -11.60 -19.83 16.14
CA PHE A 163 -12.27 -20.44 17.30
C PHE A 163 -13.54 -21.22 16.88
N PHE A 164 -14.38 -20.61 16.04
CA PHE A 164 -15.56 -21.30 15.47
C PHE A 164 -15.18 -22.46 14.56
N LYS A 165 -14.06 -22.35 13.81
CA LYS A 165 -13.55 -23.44 12.97
C LYS A 165 -13.12 -24.66 13.80
N SER A 166 -12.53 -24.45 14.98
CA SER A 166 -12.17 -25.54 15.90
C SER A 166 -13.40 -26.21 16.52
N ILE A 167 -14.43 -25.45 16.91
CA ILE A 167 -15.69 -26.01 17.43
C ILE A 167 -16.43 -26.78 16.33
N TRP A 168 -16.48 -26.24 15.12
CA TRP A 168 -17.12 -26.87 13.95
C TRP A 168 -16.41 -28.16 13.54
N ASN A 169 -15.07 -28.21 13.62
CA ASN A 169 -14.29 -29.41 13.30
C ASN A 169 -14.52 -30.56 14.31
N VAL A 170 -14.83 -30.24 15.57
CA VAL A 170 -15.18 -31.25 16.58
C VAL A 170 -16.60 -31.79 16.35
N ILE A 171 -17.53 -30.95 15.89
CA ILE A 171 -18.91 -31.35 15.58
C ILE A 171 -19.00 -32.15 14.27
N ARG A 172 -18.15 -31.83 13.28
CA ARG A 172 -18.16 -32.46 11.95
C ARG A 172 -17.50 -33.85 11.89
N ARG A 173 -16.72 -34.23 12.91
CA ARG A 173 -16.07 -35.57 12.99
C ARG A 173 -17.02 -36.74 13.23
N LYS A 174 -18.33 -36.52 13.37
CA LYS A 174 -19.30 -37.58 13.72
C LYS A 174 -20.35 -37.93 12.67
N LYS A 175 -20.26 -37.45 11.42
CA LYS A 175 -21.21 -37.85 10.37
C LYS A 175 -20.67 -37.64 8.96
N GLU A 176 -20.43 -38.74 8.24
CA GLU A 176 -20.40 -38.77 6.78
C GLU A 176 -21.31 -39.91 6.29
N GLU A 177 -22.27 -39.57 5.44
CA GLU A 177 -22.66 -40.28 4.21
C GLU A 177 -23.42 -39.29 3.27
N PRO A 178 -23.43 -39.52 1.94
CA PRO A 178 -23.57 -38.48 0.92
C PRO A 178 -25.01 -38.34 0.36
N ILE A 179 -25.33 -37.20 -0.27
CA ILE A 179 -26.22 -37.06 -1.46
C ILE A 179 -26.25 -35.60 -1.98
N ASN A 180 -26.04 -35.50 -3.29
CA ASN A 180 -26.38 -34.53 -4.34
C ASN A 180 -26.92 -33.11 -4.08
N THR A 181 -26.21 -32.17 -4.75
CA THR A 181 -26.67 -31.06 -5.62
C THR A 181 -27.61 -29.97 -5.06
N LEU A 182 -27.08 -28.75 -4.90
CA LEU A 182 -27.32 -27.54 -5.74
C LEU A 182 -27.04 -26.25 -4.95
N ASN A 183 -26.46 -25.29 -5.67
CA ASN A 183 -26.46 -23.82 -5.50
C ASN A 183 -25.73 -23.25 -4.28
N GLU A 184 -24.63 -22.53 -4.48
CA GLU A 184 -24.46 -21.13 -4.94
C GLU A 184 -24.52 -20.15 -3.75
N ASP A 185 -23.60 -19.18 -3.81
CA ASP A 185 -23.42 -18.03 -2.92
C ASP A 185 -22.76 -18.34 -1.55
N GLU A 186 -21.73 -17.63 -1.10
CA GLU A 186 -21.07 -16.42 -1.56
C GLU A 186 -19.77 -16.28 -0.72
N ILE A 187 -18.72 -15.72 -1.35
CA ILE A 187 -17.84 -14.68 -0.78
C ILE A 187 -16.90 -15.12 0.37
N LYS A 188 -15.58 -15.26 0.11
CA LYS A 188 -14.56 -14.18 0.15
C LYS A 188 -14.48 -13.54 1.55
N GLU A 189 -13.36 -13.22 2.16
CA GLU A 189 -11.96 -13.00 1.80
C GLU A 189 -11.26 -12.99 3.19
N VAL A 190 -10.09 -13.60 3.43
CA VAL A 190 -8.76 -13.10 3.00
C VAL A 190 -8.57 -11.72 3.63
N GLU A 191 -7.53 -11.37 4.39
CA GLU A 191 -6.17 -11.85 4.58
C GLU A 191 -5.48 -10.80 5.48
N LYS A 192 -4.33 -11.18 6.05
CA LYS A 192 -3.12 -10.33 6.20
C LYS A 192 -3.20 -9.08 7.12
N SER A 193 -2.12 -8.62 7.75
CA SER A 193 -0.73 -9.05 7.78
C SER A 193 -0.01 -8.35 8.95
N ILE A 194 1.11 -8.98 9.30
CA ILE A 194 2.14 -8.62 10.27
C ILE A 194 2.85 -7.30 9.88
N PRO A 195 3.42 -6.57 10.86
CA PRO A 195 3.90 -5.20 10.76
C PRO A 195 5.38 -5.14 10.37
N GLU A 196 5.93 -3.94 10.15
CA GLU A 196 7.27 -3.63 10.66
C GLU A 196 7.38 -2.19 11.13
N GLU A 197 8.14 -2.05 12.20
CA GLU A 197 8.67 -0.81 12.71
C GLU A 197 10.06 -1.15 13.25
N ASN A 198 11.12 -0.46 12.81
CA ASN A 198 11.87 0.48 13.66
C ASN A 198 13.30 0.75 13.18
N LYS A 199 13.62 2.03 13.10
CA LYS A 199 14.95 2.58 13.36
C LYS A 199 15.05 2.94 14.84
N THR A 200 16.16 2.62 15.49
CA THR A 200 16.53 3.18 16.80
C THR A 200 17.77 4.09 16.70
N LYS A 201 17.93 4.91 17.73
CA LYS A 201 18.65 6.19 17.81
C LYS A 201 19.98 6.10 18.59
N ILE A 202 20.98 6.86 18.09
CA ILE A 202 21.84 7.88 18.75
C ILE A 202 22.83 7.46 19.86
N LYS A 203 24.12 7.87 19.68
CA LYS A 203 24.89 8.69 20.65
C LYS A 203 26.08 9.42 19.99
N LYS A 204 26.35 10.63 20.52
CA LYS A 204 27.32 11.66 20.07
C LYS A 204 28.67 11.51 20.79
N GLU A 205 29.77 11.89 20.13
CA GLU A 205 30.93 12.63 20.68
C GLU A 205 31.83 13.16 19.54
N GLU A 206 32.45 14.35 19.74
CA GLU A 206 33.36 15.12 18.86
C GLU A 206 34.74 15.28 19.58
N PRO A 207 35.80 15.87 19.00
CA PRO A 207 36.52 15.58 17.74
C PRO A 207 38.06 15.46 17.96
N ALA A 208 38.83 14.87 17.04
CA ALA A 208 40.30 15.04 16.99
C ALA A 208 40.89 14.79 15.59
N ARG A 209 41.86 15.63 15.20
CA ARG A 209 42.61 15.62 13.92
C ARG A 209 43.83 14.67 13.99
N ASN A 210 44.20 14.03 12.87
CA ASN A 210 45.47 14.22 12.11
C ASN A 210 45.88 13.01 11.21
N THR A 211 45.94 13.27 9.89
CA THR A 211 47.03 13.05 8.90
C THR A 211 47.65 11.67 8.52
N PHE A 212 47.93 11.58 7.18
CA PHE A 212 48.85 10.72 6.36
C PHE A 212 48.42 9.26 6.04
N SER A 213 48.71 8.61 4.89
CA SER A 213 49.17 8.96 3.51
C SER A 213 49.15 7.70 2.60
N ILE A 214 48.81 7.87 1.31
CA ILE A 214 49.30 7.23 0.05
C ILE A 214 49.83 5.77 0.06
N ALA A 215 49.30 4.93 -0.86
CA ALA A 215 50.09 4.05 -1.75
C ALA A 215 49.24 3.45 -2.90
N ASP A 216 49.78 3.55 -4.12
CA ASP A 216 49.31 3.06 -5.42
C ASP A 216 49.51 1.55 -5.65
N ALA A 217 48.72 0.97 -6.56
CA ALA A 217 49.06 -0.03 -7.60
C ALA A 217 47.73 -0.54 -8.22
N GLY A 218 47.45 -0.55 -9.53
CA GLY A 218 48.29 -0.67 -10.73
C GLY A 218 48.07 -2.07 -11.34
N GLY A 219 47.26 -2.17 -12.41
CA GLY A 219 47.03 -3.42 -13.15
C GLY A 219 46.09 -3.23 -14.35
N GLU A 220 46.59 -3.49 -15.56
CA GLU A 220 46.11 -3.05 -16.87
C GLU A 220 44.93 -3.88 -17.45
N GLU A 221 43.99 -3.21 -18.12
CA GLU A 221 42.93 -3.82 -18.97
C GLU A 221 43.37 -3.77 -20.44
N GLU A 222 43.37 -4.92 -21.14
CA GLU A 222 43.50 -5.01 -22.59
C GLU A 222 42.13 -4.87 -23.26
N ASP A 223 41.91 -3.75 -23.97
CA ASP A 223 40.71 -3.45 -24.74
C ASP A 223 40.70 -4.17 -26.12
N LEU A 224 39.64 -4.95 -26.39
CA LEU A 224 39.27 -5.40 -27.74
C LEU A 224 38.05 -4.61 -28.26
N PRO A 225 38.06 -4.08 -29.50
CA PRO A 225 37.17 -2.98 -29.89
C PRO A 225 35.76 -3.48 -30.29
N ILE A 226 34.73 -2.99 -29.62
CA ILE A 226 33.33 -3.12 -30.06
C ILE A 226 33.02 -2.00 -31.06
N LYS A 227 32.68 -2.38 -32.30
CA LYS A 227 32.18 -1.51 -33.36
C LYS A 227 30.92 -0.74 -32.90
N LYS A 228 31.05 0.56 -32.63
CA LYS A 228 29.92 1.49 -32.55
C LYS A 228 29.30 1.68 -33.94
N ARG A 229 27.97 1.56 -34.02
CA ARG A 229 27.20 1.94 -35.22
C ARG A 229 27.25 3.47 -35.39
N LYS A 230 27.41 3.90 -36.65
CA LYS A 230 27.31 5.29 -37.10
C LYS A 230 25.86 5.77 -37.00
N GLY A 231 25.68 6.99 -36.50
CA GLY A 231 24.40 7.68 -36.41
C GLY A 231 23.85 8.26 -37.73
N GLY A 232 22.64 8.82 -37.60
CA GLY A 232 21.78 9.44 -38.61
C GLY A 232 20.44 8.71 -38.59
N LEU A 233 19.28 9.29 -38.24
CA LEU A 233 18.80 10.67 -38.33
C LEU A 233 17.81 10.94 -37.18
N ILE A 234 17.42 12.21 -37.03
CA ILE A 234 16.18 12.69 -36.39
C ILE A 234 15.11 11.59 -36.40
N SER A 235 14.60 11.20 -35.23
CA SER A 235 13.46 10.27 -35.06
C SER A 235 12.38 10.59 -36.10
N THR A 236 12.35 9.81 -37.19
CA THR A 236 11.37 9.94 -38.27
C THR A 236 10.18 9.09 -37.86
N TYR A 237 9.71 9.28 -36.62
CA TYR A 237 8.61 8.51 -36.09
C TYR A 237 7.35 8.91 -36.86
N VAL A 238 6.82 7.96 -37.63
CA VAL A 238 5.53 8.10 -38.27
C VAL A 238 4.50 7.43 -37.34
N PRO A 239 3.61 8.21 -36.71
CA PRO A 239 2.60 7.63 -35.85
C PRO A 239 1.65 6.74 -36.67
N PRO A 240 1.03 5.72 -36.06
CA PRO A 240 0.02 4.92 -36.72
C PRO A 240 -1.09 5.81 -37.30
N PRO A 241 -1.66 5.46 -38.46
CA PRO A 241 -2.73 6.26 -39.05
C PRO A 241 -4.00 6.19 -38.18
N LEU A 242 -4.67 7.33 -37.97
CA LEU A 242 -5.90 7.42 -37.18
C LEU A 242 -7.04 6.50 -37.68
N SER A 243 -6.98 6.08 -38.95
CA SER A 243 -7.92 5.11 -39.53
C SER A 243 -7.89 3.72 -38.89
N LEU A 244 -6.90 3.43 -38.04
CA LEU A 244 -6.87 2.21 -37.23
C LEU A 244 -7.81 2.27 -36.02
N LEU A 245 -8.26 3.47 -35.65
CA LEU A 245 -9.13 3.75 -34.51
C LEU A 245 -10.54 4.14 -34.97
N GLU A 246 -11.51 3.96 -34.08
CA GLU A 246 -12.91 4.30 -34.30
C GLU A 246 -13.26 5.69 -33.74
N GLU A 247 -14.16 6.39 -34.46
CA GLU A 247 -14.72 7.68 -34.06
C GLU A 247 -15.90 7.53 -33.09
N ASP A 248 -16.46 8.65 -32.64
CA ASP A 248 -17.62 8.68 -31.75
C ASP A 248 -18.83 7.97 -32.38
N GLN A 249 -19.51 7.10 -31.62
CA GLN A 249 -20.66 6.32 -32.09
C GLN A 249 -21.93 6.62 -31.30
N GLY A 250 -23.04 6.72 -32.02
CA GLY A 250 -24.36 6.98 -31.44
C GLY A 250 -24.60 8.44 -31.05
N LYS A 251 -25.85 8.75 -30.69
CA LYS A 251 -26.25 10.07 -30.17
C LYS A 251 -26.87 9.91 -28.77
N PRO A 252 -26.56 10.81 -27.82
CA PRO A 252 -27.18 10.74 -26.50
C PRO A 252 -28.67 11.06 -26.59
N ASN A 253 -29.51 10.23 -25.97
CA ASN A 253 -30.95 10.49 -25.81
C ASN A 253 -31.26 10.74 -24.34
N THR A 254 -31.67 11.96 -24.02
CA THR A 254 -31.93 12.42 -22.66
C THR A 254 -33.37 12.17 -22.20
N GLY A 255 -34.27 11.79 -23.12
CA GLY A 255 -35.71 11.87 -22.89
C GLY A 255 -36.22 13.32 -22.86
N ASP A 256 -37.35 13.54 -22.17
CA ASP A 256 -37.97 14.87 -22.08
C ASP A 256 -37.27 15.74 -21.03
N ILE A 257 -36.39 16.62 -21.53
CA ILE A 257 -35.60 17.55 -20.74
C ILE A 257 -36.49 18.49 -19.91
N LYS A 258 -37.58 18.98 -20.49
CA LYS A 258 -38.48 19.93 -19.79
C LYS A 258 -39.27 19.24 -18.69
N ALA A 259 -39.74 18.02 -18.95
CA ALA A 259 -40.41 17.22 -17.93
C ALA A 259 -39.47 16.93 -16.75
N ASN A 260 -38.23 16.51 -17.01
CA ASN A 260 -37.25 16.24 -15.95
C ASN A 260 -36.93 17.50 -15.12
N ALA A 261 -36.75 18.66 -15.76
CA ALA A 261 -36.53 19.92 -15.05
C ALA A 261 -37.72 20.30 -14.15
N ASN A 262 -38.96 20.08 -14.62
CA ASN A 262 -40.17 20.31 -13.83
C ASN A 262 -40.30 19.32 -12.66
N ILE A 263 -39.93 18.05 -12.86
CA ILE A 263 -39.90 17.04 -11.80
C ILE A 263 -38.90 17.45 -10.71
N ILE A 264 -37.67 17.82 -11.07
CA ILE A 264 -36.65 18.32 -10.14
C ILE A 264 -37.21 19.47 -9.30
N LYS A 265 -37.74 20.50 -9.97
CA LYS A 265 -38.26 21.70 -9.31
C LYS A 265 -39.41 21.36 -8.35
N ARG A 266 -40.36 20.52 -8.79
CA ARG A 266 -41.51 20.11 -7.96
C ARG A 266 -41.09 19.25 -6.78
N THR A 267 -40.17 18.30 -6.97
CA THR A 267 -39.68 17.44 -5.90
C THR A 267 -38.99 18.26 -4.83
N LEU A 268 -38.08 19.18 -5.19
CA LEU A 268 -37.42 20.06 -4.22
C LEU A 268 -38.41 20.98 -3.50
N ALA A 269 -39.41 21.52 -4.21
CA ALA A 269 -40.47 22.34 -3.62
C ALA A 269 -41.30 21.57 -2.58
N ASN A 270 -41.61 20.29 -2.82
CA ASN A 270 -42.33 19.45 -1.86
C ASN A 270 -41.58 19.28 -0.53
N PHE A 271 -40.24 19.35 -0.55
CA PHE A 271 -39.41 19.36 0.65
C PHE A 271 -39.15 20.77 1.20
N GLY A 272 -39.85 21.79 0.70
CA GLY A 272 -39.67 23.18 1.13
C GLY A 272 -38.30 23.75 0.74
N ILE A 273 -37.82 23.39 -0.46
CA ILE A 273 -36.61 23.97 -1.07
C ILE A 273 -37.03 24.61 -2.39
N GLU A 274 -37.12 25.94 -2.39
CA GLU A 274 -37.38 26.70 -3.61
C GLU A 274 -36.09 26.82 -4.44
N VAL A 275 -36.21 26.51 -5.73
CA VAL A 275 -35.10 26.57 -6.69
C VAL A 275 -35.57 27.15 -8.02
N GLU A 276 -34.65 27.84 -8.70
CA GLU A 276 -34.78 28.26 -10.09
C GLU A 276 -33.94 27.34 -10.97
N MET A 277 -34.52 26.82 -12.06
CA MET A 277 -33.78 26.02 -13.03
C MET A 277 -32.98 26.95 -13.95
N ASP A 278 -31.75 26.57 -14.27
CA ASP A 278 -30.83 27.29 -15.14
C ASP A 278 -30.47 26.42 -16.37
N GLU A 279 -29.27 26.59 -16.93
CA GLU A 279 -28.77 25.84 -18.08
C GLU A 279 -28.85 24.31 -17.90
N ILE A 280 -29.13 23.63 -19.01
CA ILE A 280 -29.14 22.18 -19.10
C ILE A 280 -28.09 21.76 -20.12
N THR A 281 -27.11 20.98 -19.68
CA THR A 281 -25.98 20.56 -20.49
C THR A 281 -26.08 19.07 -20.76
N VAL A 282 -26.26 18.71 -22.04
CA VAL A 282 -26.35 17.31 -22.49
C VAL A 282 -24.95 16.79 -22.79
N GLY A 283 -24.49 15.82 -22.00
CA GLY A 283 -23.22 15.13 -22.22
C GLY A 283 -23.40 13.75 -22.85
N PRO A 284 -22.27 13.03 -23.11
CA PRO A 284 -22.30 11.72 -23.75
C PRO A 284 -23.09 10.65 -22.97
N THR A 285 -22.90 10.61 -21.65
CA THR A 285 -23.49 9.59 -20.75
C THR A 285 -24.52 10.14 -19.78
N VAL A 286 -24.41 11.41 -19.41
CA VAL A 286 -25.30 12.09 -18.46
C VAL A 286 -25.71 13.47 -18.97
N THR A 287 -26.84 13.95 -18.47
CA THR A 287 -27.31 15.32 -18.64
C THR A 287 -27.25 16.03 -17.29
N ARG A 288 -26.60 17.19 -17.25
CA ARG A 288 -26.53 18.03 -16.05
C ARG A 288 -27.61 19.11 -16.12
N TYR A 289 -28.48 19.12 -15.12
CA TYR A 289 -29.49 20.15 -14.88
C TYR A 289 -28.95 21.10 -13.82
N ALA A 290 -28.60 22.33 -14.20
CA ALA A 290 -28.17 23.33 -13.25
C ALA A 290 -29.37 24.03 -12.60
N LEU A 291 -29.25 24.33 -11.31
CA LEU A 291 -30.26 25.05 -10.55
C LEU A 291 -29.62 26.02 -9.56
N LYS A 292 -30.36 27.09 -9.26
CA LYS A 292 -30.00 28.09 -8.26
C LYS A 292 -30.94 27.95 -7.06
N PRO A 293 -30.44 27.55 -5.87
CA PRO A 293 -31.26 27.50 -4.68
C PRO A 293 -31.53 28.90 -4.12
N ALA A 294 -32.67 29.08 -3.46
CA ALA A 294 -32.98 30.32 -2.75
C ALA A 294 -31.95 30.62 -1.64
N GLU A 295 -31.79 31.92 -1.30
CA GLU A 295 -30.87 32.34 -0.25
C GLU A 295 -31.19 31.69 1.09
N GLY A 296 -30.16 31.30 1.84
CA GLY A 296 -30.30 30.64 3.14
C GLY A 296 -30.52 29.13 3.09
N VAL A 297 -30.75 28.53 1.90
CA VAL A 297 -30.82 27.07 1.76
C VAL A 297 -29.43 26.45 1.92
N LYS A 298 -29.28 25.54 2.90
CA LYS A 298 -28.06 24.75 3.06
C LYS A 298 -27.91 23.74 1.93
N LEU A 299 -26.77 23.73 1.24
CA LEU A 299 -26.45 22.77 0.18
C LEU A 299 -26.59 21.31 0.63
N SER A 300 -26.26 21.02 1.89
CA SER A 300 -26.41 19.68 2.47
C SER A 300 -27.85 19.15 2.46
N ARG A 301 -28.88 20.02 2.50
CA ARG A 301 -30.28 19.58 2.33
C ARG A 301 -30.52 19.06 0.92
N ILE A 302 -30.00 19.75 -0.09
CA ILE A 302 -30.19 19.36 -1.50
C ILE A 302 -29.45 18.05 -1.78
N VAL A 303 -28.20 17.93 -1.32
CA VAL A 303 -27.41 16.70 -1.44
C VAL A 303 -28.08 15.54 -0.71
N GLY A 304 -28.73 15.78 0.44
CA GLY A 304 -29.46 14.77 1.19
C GLY A 304 -30.70 14.19 0.48
N LEU A 305 -31.29 14.93 -0.47
CA LEU A 305 -32.47 14.51 -1.25
C LEU A 305 -32.13 13.73 -2.52
N GLN A 306 -30.89 13.27 -2.66
CA GLN A 306 -30.41 12.53 -3.83
C GLN A 306 -31.26 11.29 -4.14
N ASN A 307 -31.63 10.52 -3.13
CA ASN A 307 -32.43 9.30 -3.31
C ASN A 307 -33.89 9.62 -3.68
N ASP A 308 -34.47 10.68 -3.10
CA ASP A 308 -35.83 11.13 -3.42
C ASP A 308 -35.94 11.67 -4.84
N LEU A 309 -34.90 12.40 -5.29
CA LEU A 309 -34.77 12.83 -6.68
C LEU A 309 -34.62 11.64 -7.63
N ALA A 310 -33.80 10.65 -7.27
CA ALA A 310 -33.63 9.42 -8.06
C ALA A 310 -34.96 8.66 -8.23
N LEU A 311 -35.74 8.56 -7.15
CA LEU A 311 -37.08 7.96 -7.18
C LEU A 311 -38.05 8.76 -8.07
N SER A 312 -38.08 10.09 -7.90
CA SER A 312 -39.01 10.96 -8.63
C SER A 312 -38.73 10.99 -10.14
N LEU A 313 -37.46 10.92 -10.52
CA LEU A 313 -37.00 10.94 -11.92
C LEU A 313 -36.96 9.55 -12.55
N ALA A 314 -37.24 8.49 -11.79
CA ALA A 314 -37.05 7.10 -12.19
C ALA A 314 -35.65 6.84 -12.78
N ALA A 315 -34.63 7.48 -12.19
CA ALA A 315 -33.26 7.44 -12.67
C ALA A 315 -32.32 7.13 -11.50
N HIS A 316 -31.62 6.01 -11.57
CA HIS A 316 -30.63 5.63 -10.58
C HIS A 316 -29.37 5.08 -11.27
N PRO A 317 -28.16 5.50 -10.87
CA PRO A 317 -27.84 6.50 -9.85
C PRO A 317 -27.92 7.96 -10.38
N ILE A 318 -28.21 8.91 -9.49
CA ILE A 318 -28.05 10.37 -9.74
C ILE A 318 -26.83 10.87 -8.99
N ARG A 319 -26.12 11.87 -9.50
CA ARG A 319 -25.05 12.59 -8.79
C ARG A 319 -25.44 14.06 -8.63
N ILE A 320 -25.21 14.63 -7.45
CA ILE A 320 -25.45 16.05 -7.16
C ILE A 320 -24.08 16.72 -6.95
N GLU A 321 -23.76 17.69 -7.80
CA GLU A 321 -22.55 18.50 -7.74
C GLU A 321 -22.89 19.87 -7.14
N ALA A 322 -22.43 20.13 -5.92
CA ALA A 322 -22.79 21.32 -5.16
C ALA A 322 -21.57 21.93 -4.44
N PRO A 323 -21.06 23.11 -4.84
CA PRO A 323 -21.41 23.88 -6.05
C PRO A 323 -20.75 23.31 -7.32
N ILE A 324 -21.26 23.69 -8.49
CA ILE A 324 -20.56 23.48 -9.77
C ILE A 324 -19.27 24.34 -9.76
N PRO A 325 -18.08 23.77 -10.06
CA PRO A 325 -16.84 24.53 -10.08
C PRO A 325 -16.93 25.80 -10.94
N GLY A 326 -16.57 26.95 -10.35
CA GLY A 326 -16.62 28.25 -11.01
C GLY A 326 -18.02 28.86 -11.21
N LYS A 327 -19.09 28.22 -10.71
CA LYS A 327 -20.47 28.73 -10.80
C LYS A 327 -21.18 28.69 -9.44
N SER A 328 -22.08 29.64 -9.18
CA SER A 328 -22.94 29.66 -7.98
C SER A 328 -24.21 28.83 -8.18
N LEU A 329 -24.06 27.63 -8.74
CA LEU A 329 -25.16 26.73 -9.13
C LEU A 329 -24.95 25.34 -8.54
N VAL A 330 -26.03 24.59 -8.40
CA VAL A 330 -26.03 23.15 -8.08
C VAL A 330 -26.35 22.37 -9.34
N GLY A 331 -25.57 21.35 -9.66
CA GLY A 331 -25.78 20.47 -10.80
C GLY A 331 -26.40 19.14 -10.37
N ILE A 332 -27.52 18.76 -10.98
CA ILE A 332 -28.09 17.41 -10.86
C ILE A 332 -27.78 16.66 -12.15
N GLU A 333 -26.98 15.60 -12.05
CA GLU A 333 -26.55 14.78 -13.18
C GLU A 333 -27.42 13.53 -13.27
N ILE A 334 -28.19 13.44 -14.37
CA ILE A 334 -29.12 12.36 -14.66
C ILE A 334 -28.57 11.49 -15.80
N PRO A 335 -28.56 10.16 -15.68
CA PRO A 335 -28.20 9.25 -16.77
C PRO A 335 -29.07 9.46 -18.03
N ASN A 336 -28.43 9.47 -19.19
CA ASN A 336 -29.15 9.47 -20.47
C ASN A 336 -29.81 8.09 -20.72
N LYS A 337 -30.94 8.07 -21.42
CA LYS A 337 -31.63 6.84 -21.84
C LYS A 337 -30.83 6.04 -22.87
N SER A 338 -30.18 6.73 -23.81
CA SER A 338 -29.13 6.14 -24.66
C SER A 338 -27.84 6.95 -24.51
N LYS A 339 -26.72 6.24 -24.42
CA LYS A 339 -25.38 6.81 -24.27
C LYS A 339 -24.71 6.87 -25.65
N SER A 340 -23.88 7.89 -25.89
CA SER A 340 -22.95 7.89 -27.02
C SER A 340 -21.58 7.37 -26.56
N ILE A 341 -20.93 6.57 -27.40
CA ILE A 341 -19.55 6.10 -27.19
C ILE A 341 -18.61 7.20 -27.66
N VAL A 342 -17.63 7.53 -26.82
CA VAL A 342 -16.55 8.46 -27.16
C VAL A 342 -15.41 7.62 -27.75
N GLY A 343 -15.17 7.74 -29.05
CA GLY A 343 -14.08 7.03 -29.74
C GLY A 343 -12.74 7.72 -29.52
N LEU A 344 -11.66 6.95 -29.38
CA LEU A 344 -10.32 7.52 -29.19
C LEU A 344 -9.89 8.37 -30.40
N ALA A 345 -10.25 7.97 -31.62
CA ALA A 345 -9.89 8.72 -32.84
C ALA A 345 -10.33 10.18 -32.76
N THR A 346 -11.55 10.43 -32.29
CA THR A 346 -12.11 11.79 -32.20
C THR A 346 -11.33 12.68 -31.23
N LEU A 347 -10.82 12.11 -30.13
CA LEU A 347 -9.97 12.85 -29.19
C LEU A 347 -8.60 13.15 -29.77
N LEU A 348 -7.99 12.18 -30.46
CA LEU A 348 -6.67 12.37 -31.06
C LEU A 348 -6.70 13.34 -32.24
N THR A 349 -7.81 13.45 -32.97
CA THR A 349 -8.00 14.43 -34.06
C THR A 349 -8.16 15.86 -33.55
N ASP A 350 -8.51 16.07 -32.27
CA ASP A 350 -8.68 17.41 -31.70
C ASP A 350 -7.40 18.24 -31.85
N SER A 351 -7.57 19.48 -32.32
CA SER A 351 -6.48 20.45 -32.48
C SER A 351 -5.63 20.65 -31.22
N LYS A 352 -6.22 20.54 -30.02
CA LYS A 352 -5.49 20.65 -28.74
C LYS A 352 -4.56 19.48 -28.51
N PHE A 353 -4.92 18.30 -29.01
CA PHE A 353 -4.01 17.16 -29.03
C PHE A 353 -2.97 17.42 -30.11
N GLN A 354 -3.35 17.45 -31.39
CA GLN A 354 -2.41 17.54 -32.53
C GLN A 354 -1.36 18.65 -32.39
N ASN A 355 -1.75 19.84 -31.93
CA ASN A 355 -0.84 20.99 -31.81
C ASN A 355 -0.13 21.09 -30.45
N SER A 356 -0.35 20.18 -29.50
CA SER A 356 0.34 20.20 -28.21
C SER A 356 1.81 19.86 -28.38
N THR A 357 2.69 20.75 -27.95
CA THR A 357 4.16 20.55 -27.95
C THR A 357 4.65 19.61 -26.84
N LYS A 358 3.77 19.17 -25.93
CA LYS A 358 4.15 18.36 -24.77
C LYS A 358 4.16 16.87 -25.14
N PRO A 359 5.28 16.15 -24.97
CA PRO A 359 5.41 14.76 -25.42
C PRO A 359 4.51 13.80 -24.63
N LEU A 360 4.29 14.05 -23.34
CA LEU A 360 3.49 13.18 -22.48
C LEU A 360 2.03 13.62 -22.35
N THR A 361 1.47 14.19 -23.43
CA THR A 361 0.04 14.54 -23.49
C THR A 361 -0.79 13.27 -23.71
N VAL A 362 -1.83 13.09 -22.90
CA VAL A 362 -2.69 11.90 -22.90
C VAL A 362 -4.15 12.32 -23.04
N ALA A 363 -4.91 11.61 -23.90
CA ALA A 363 -6.35 11.81 -24.00
C ALA A 363 -7.05 11.16 -22.79
N LEU A 364 -7.64 12.00 -21.92
CA LEU A 364 -8.36 11.52 -20.76
C LEU A 364 -9.81 11.21 -21.13
N GLY A 365 -10.47 12.06 -21.91
CA GLY A 365 -11.87 11.85 -22.25
C GLY A 365 -12.60 13.14 -22.66
N ARG A 366 -13.92 13.12 -22.53
CA ARG A 366 -14.79 14.30 -22.68
C ARG A 366 -15.45 14.67 -21.37
N GLU A 367 -15.55 15.97 -21.12
CA GLU A 367 -16.42 16.52 -20.07
C GLU A 367 -17.90 16.32 -20.40
N ILE A 368 -18.78 16.60 -19.44
CA ILE A 368 -20.24 16.64 -19.65
C ILE A 368 -20.63 17.69 -20.70
N SER A 369 -19.84 18.76 -20.85
CA SER A 369 -20.02 19.76 -21.91
C SER A 369 -19.71 19.22 -23.32
N GLY A 370 -19.14 18.02 -23.44
CA GLY A 370 -18.65 17.42 -24.69
C GLY A 370 -17.22 17.85 -25.05
N LYS A 371 -16.65 18.82 -24.33
CA LYS A 371 -15.28 19.30 -24.56
C LYS A 371 -14.25 18.20 -24.23
N ALA A 372 -13.29 18.01 -25.14
CA ALA A 372 -12.17 17.09 -24.91
C ALA A 372 -11.22 17.62 -23.82
N LEU A 373 -10.83 16.73 -22.92
CA LEU A 373 -9.84 16.97 -21.89
C LEU A 373 -8.59 16.12 -22.10
N PHE A 374 -7.43 16.78 -22.03
CA PHE A 374 -6.12 16.16 -22.18
C PHE A 374 -5.29 16.38 -20.92
N GLY A 375 -4.70 15.31 -20.40
CA GLY A 375 -3.74 15.35 -19.30
C GLY A 375 -2.31 15.47 -19.81
N ASN A 376 -1.39 15.93 -18.97
CA ASN A 376 0.04 15.83 -19.25
C ASN A 376 0.75 15.12 -18.10
N LEU A 377 1.25 13.91 -18.36
CA LEU A 377 1.96 13.12 -17.35
C LEU A 377 3.22 13.84 -16.86
N ALA A 378 3.91 14.63 -17.67
CA ALA A 378 5.09 15.37 -17.18
C ALA A 378 4.74 16.42 -16.09
N LYS A 379 3.54 17.01 -16.16
CA LYS A 379 3.05 17.98 -15.16
C LYS A 379 2.41 17.30 -13.95
N MET A 380 1.90 16.10 -14.15
CA MET A 380 1.26 15.26 -13.15
C MET A 380 2.00 13.93 -13.11
N PRO A 381 3.20 13.92 -12.49
CA PRO A 381 4.26 12.96 -12.79
C PRO A 381 3.87 11.51 -12.58
N HIS A 382 2.89 11.26 -11.71
CA HIS A 382 2.38 9.94 -11.42
C HIS A 382 0.85 10.01 -11.37
N CYS A 383 0.20 8.95 -11.88
CA CYS A 383 -1.24 8.83 -11.93
C CYS A 383 -1.69 7.53 -11.27
N LEU A 384 -2.73 7.61 -10.44
CA LEU A 384 -3.44 6.46 -9.87
C LEU A 384 -4.78 6.27 -10.59
N VAL A 385 -5.03 5.09 -11.14
CA VAL A 385 -6.27 4.71 -11.82
C VAL A 385 -6.95 3.57 -11.07
N ALA A 386 -8.12 3.82 -10.48
CA ALA A 386 -8.81 2.81 -9.67
C ALA A 386 -10.29 2.70 -10.02
N GLY A 387 -10.81 1.48 -9.97
CA GLY A 387 -12.22 1.19 -10.28
C GLY A 387 -12.50 -0.30 -10.31
N THR A 388 -13.75 -0.69 -10.05
CA THR A 388 -14.13 -2.11 -9.98
C THR A 388 -14.17 -2.77 -11.36
N THR A 389 -14.29 -4.10 -11.41
CA THR A 389 -14.45 -4.84 -12.66
C THR A 389 -15.62 -4.29 -13.49
N GLY A 390 -15.42 -4.11 -14.81
CA GLY A 390 -16.43 -3.54 -15.70
C GLY A 390 -16.62 -2.01 -15.60
N SER A 391 -15.89 -1.33 -14.72
CA SER A 391 -15.93 0.14 -14.61
C SER A 391 -15.32 0.86 -15.82
N GLY A 392 -14.45 0.19 -16.59
CA GLY A 392 -13.70 0.76 -17.72
C GLY A 392 -12.21 1.00 -17.45
N LYS A 393 -11.67 0.49 -16.33
CA LYS A 393 -10.27 0.67 -15.90
C LYS A 393 -9.27 0.30 -17.01
N SER A 394 -9.34 -0.94 -17.51
CA SER A 394 -8.40 -1.43 -18.54
C SER A 394 -8.49 -0.61 -19.82
N VAL A 395 -9.71 -0.34 -20.31
CA VAL A 395 -9.94 0.50 -21.51
C VAL A 395 -9.34 1.90 -21.34
N THR A 396 -9.45 2.49 -20.15
CA THR A 396 -8.85 3.80 -19.84
C THR A 396 -7.31 3.73 -19.91
N ILE A 397 -6.70 2.67 -19.36
CA ILE A 397 -5.25 2.46 -19.44
C ILE A 397 -4.80 2.26 -20.90
N HIS A 398 -5.54 1.47 -21.69
CA HIS A 398 -5.26 1.31 -23.12
C HIS A 398 -5.37 2.63 -23.89
N SER A 399 -6.38 3.45 -23.59
CA SER A 399 -6.53 4.81 -24.16
C SER A 399 -5.32 5.68 -23.81
N MET A 400 -4.83 5.61 -22.57
CA MET A 400 -3.66 6.37 -22.14
C MET A 400 -2.38 5.93 -22.87
N ILE A 401 -2.10 4.62 -22.90
CA ILE A 401 -0.92 4.06 -23.59
C ILE A 401 -0.98 4.39 -25.08
N THR A 402 -2.14 4.16 -25.73
CA THR A 402 -2.31 4.41 -27.16
C THR A 402 -2.15 5.90 -27.48
N SER A 403 -2.66 6.80 -26.64
CA SER A 403 -2.44 8.25 -26.80
C SER A 403 -0.95 8.62 -26.83
N LEU A 404 -0.15 7.98 -25.97
CA LEU A 404 1.29 8.21 -25.92
C LEU A 404 2.02 7.63 -27.13
N LEU A 405 1.62 6.45 -27.59
CA LEU A 405 2.16 5.82 -28.80
C LEU A 405 1.89 6.68 -30.05
N TYR A 406 0.69 7.24 -30.20
CA TYR A 406 0.37 8.14 -31.34
C TYR A 406 1.17 9.44 -31.37
N ARG A 407 1.96 9.72 -30.33
CA ARG A 407 2.71 10.97 -30.18
C ARG A 407 4.22 10.78 -30.14
N ASN A 408 4.71 9.65 -29.62
CA ASN A 408 6.12 9.47 -29.33
C ASN A 408 6.67 8.20 -29.97
N GLY A 409 7.81 8.33 -30.64
CA GLY A 409 8.56 7.19 -31.14
C GLY A 409 9.31 6.43 -30.04
N PRO A 410 9.83 5.23 -30.36
CA PRO A 410 10.54 4.39 -29.39
C PRO A 410 11.82 5.03 -28.85
N ASP A 411 12.41 5.98 -29.56
CA ASP A 411 13.60 6.73 -29.10
C ASP A 411 13.26 7.84 -28.10
N ASP A 412 12.01 8.29 -28.07
CA ASP A 412 11.53 9.38 -27.21
C ASP A 412 10.76 8.86 -26.00
N LEU A 413 10.18 7.67 -26.12
CA LEU A 413 9.31 7.08 -25.12
C LEU A 413 9.57 5.58 -25.00
N LYS A 414 9.74 5.15 -23.75
CA LYS A 414 9.91 3.76 -23.38
C LYS A 414 8.90 3.34 -22.30
N PHE A 415 8.49 2.08 -22.35
CA PHE A 415 7.54 1.49 -21.40
C PHE A 415 8.16 0.34 -20.61
N ILE A 416 7.79 0.28 -19.34
CA ILE A 416 7.85 -0.94 -18.52
C ILE A 416 6.41 -1.28 -18.18
N LEU A 417 5.90 -2.37 -18.74
CA LEU A 417 4.51 -2.81 -18.54
C LEU A 417 4.48 -4.02 -17.61
N ILE A 418 3.67 -3.92 -16.55
CA ILE A 418 3.52 -4.94 -15.53
C ILE A 418 2.06 -5.40 -15.48
N ASP A 419 1.85 -6.67 -15.81
CA ASP A 419 0.55 -7.33 -15.86
C ASP A 419 0.62 -8.68 -15.14
N PRO A 420 0.38 -8.70 -13.81
CA PRO A 420 0.42 -9.93 -13.03
C PRO A 420 -0.69 -10.93 -13.43
N LYS A 421 -1.77 -10.46 -14.06
CA LYS A 421 -2.91 -11.30 -14.49
C LYS A 421 -2.73 -11.88 -15.89
N ARG A 422 -1.82 -11.33 -16.70
CA ARG A 422 -1.50 -11.73 -18.08
C ARG A 422 -2.64 -11.51 -19.09
N VAL A 423 -3.59 -10.63 -18.77
CA VAL A 423 -4.82 -10.46 -19.57
C VAL A 423 -4.77 -9.19 -20.42
N GLU A 424 -4.29 -8.08 -19.86
CA GLU A 424 -4.54 -6.74 -20.39
C GLU A 424 -3.33 -6.21 -21.16
N LEU A 425 -2.16 -6.11 -20.50
CA LEU A 425 -0.99 -5.45 -21.10
C LEU A 425 -0.13 -6.39 -21.95
N THR A 426 -0.33 -7.71 -21.85
CA THR A 426 0.36 -8.70 -22.69
C THR A 426 0.09 -8.49 -24.19
N LEU A 427 -0.99 -7.78 -24.54
CA LEU A 427 -1.31 -7.34 -25.90
C LEU A 427 -0.21 -6.45 -26.52
N TYR A 428 0.58 -5.76 -25.70
CA TYR A 428 1.64 -4.86 -26.17
C TYR A 428 3.00 -5.55 -26.33
N ASN A 429 3.11 -6.86 -26.13
CA ASN A 429 4.38 -7.55 -26.37
C ASN A 429 4.89 -7.27 -27.80
N ASN A 430 6.20 -7.12 -27.94
CA ASN A 430 6.91 -6.86 -29.19
C ASN A 430 6.70 -5.46 -29.81
N ILE A 431 6.14 -4.49 -29.09
CA ILE A 431 6.25 -3.09 -29.53
C ILE A 431 7.68 -2.58 -29.28
N PRO A 432 8.24 -1.72 -30.15
CA PRO A 432 9.61 -1.23 -30.03
C PRO A 432 9.83 -0.29 -28.83
N HIS A 433 8.73 0.15 -28.20
CA HIS A 433 8.76 1.01 -27.03
C HIS A 433 9.03 0.25 -25.73
N LEU A 434 8.96 -1.08 -25.69
CA LEU A 434 9.22 -1.84 -24.46
C LEU A 434 10.71 -1.87 -24.10
N LEU A 435 11.03 -1.69 -22.82
CA LEU A 435 12.37 -1.92 -22.27
C LEU A 435 12.59 -3.37 -21.84
N THR A 436 11.50 -4.04 -21.51
CA THR A 436 11.44 -5.44 -21.11
C THR A 436 10.20 -6.07 -21.72
N PRO A 437 10.17 -7.38 -21.93
CA PRO A 437 8.89 -8.09 -22.10
C PRO A 437 7.93 -7.75 -20.96
N VAL A 438 6.63 -7.86 -21.23
CA VAL A 438 5.60 -7.56 -20.23
C VAL A 438 5.82 -8.42 -18.98
N ILE A 439 6.01 -7.75 -17.83
CA ILE A 439 6.39 -8.40 -16.59
C ILE A 439 5.14 -9.00 -15.95
N THR A 440 5.18 -10.30 -15.67
CA THR A 440 4.04 -11.02 -15.05
C THR A 440 4.32 -11.50 -13.64
N GLU A 441 5.59 -11.48 -13.21
CA GLU A 441 6.03 -11.98 -11.92
C GLU A 441 6.27 -10.84 -10.93
N ALA A 442 5.78 -10.97 -9.70
CA ALA A 442 5.92 -9.95 -8.67
C ALA A 442 7.40 -9.67 -8.33
N LYS A 443 8.25 -10.70 -8.24
CA LYS A 443 9.70 -10.53 -7.98
C LYS A 443 10.39 -9.73 -9.08
N LYS A 444 10.11 -10.04 -10.35
CA LYS A 444 10.64 -9.28 -11.51
C LYS A 444 10.14 -7.83 -11.52
N THR A 445 8.93 -7.58 -11.03
CA THR A 445 8.43 -6.20 -10.87
C THR A 445 9.30 -5.41 -9.90
N ILE A 446 9.63 -5.98 -8.74
CA ILE A 446 10.52 -5.32 -7.77
C ILE A 446 11.88 -5.02 -8.39
N LEU A 447 12.45 -5.96 -9.15
CA LEU A 447 13.71 -5.75 -9.87
C LEU A 447 13.61 -4.62 -10.91
N ALA A 448 12.53 -4.56 -11.68
CA ALA A 448 12.32 -3.50 -12.67
C ALA A 448 12.18 -2.11 -12.04
N LEU A 449 11.48 -2.01 -10.89
CA LEU A 449 11.38 -0.74 -10.16
C LEU A 449 12.72 -0.33 -9.53
N LYS A 450 13.51 -1.29 -9.03
CA LYS A 450 14.87 -1.03 -8.56
C LYS A 450 15.79 -0.56 -9.70
N TRP A 451 15.68 -1.18 -10.88
CA TRP A 451 16.39 -0.72 -12.07
C TRP A 451 15.97 0.71 -12.45
N ALA A 452 14.67 1.01 -12.45
CA ALA A 452 14.18 2.36 -12.74
C ALA A 452 14.69 3.40 -11.73
N ALA A 453 14.85 3.02 -10.45
CA ALA A 453 15.44 3.90 -9.44
C ALA A 453 16.94 4.15 -9.68
N ARG A 454 17.69 3.15 -10.19
CA ARG A 454 19.10 3.34 -10.59
C ARG A 454 19.22 4.20 -11.84
N GLU A 455 18.35 4.00 -12.84
CA GLU A 455 18.29 4.85 -14.03
C GLU A 455 17.90 6.29 -13.66
N MET A 456 17.03 6.47 -12.67
CA MET A 456 16.73 7.79 -12.09
C MET A 456 17.99 8.46 -11.54
N ASP A 457 18.79 7.74 -10.73
CA ASP A 457 20.05 8.26 -10.17
C ASP A 457 21.05 8.61 -11.30
N ARG A 458 21.24 7.70 -12.27
CA ARG A 458 22.10 7.93 -13.46
C ARG A 458 21.71 9.21 -14.19
N ARG A 459 20.41 9.43 -14.41
CA ARG A 459 19.92 10.63 -15.10
C ARG A 459 20.18 11.88 -14.28
N TYR A 460 20.08 11.83 -12.96
CA TYR A 460 20.45 12.96 -12.13
C TYR A 460 21.93 13.32 -12.28
N ASP A 461 22.82 12.34 -12.30
CA ASP A 461 24.26 12.57 -12.52
C ASP A 461 24.52 13.24 -13.87
N ILE A 462 23.81 12.81 -14.93
CA ILE A 462 23.89 13.43 -16.26
C ILE A 462 23.38 14.88 -16.24
N LEU A 463 22.21 15.11 -15.62
CA LEU A 463 21.64 16.45 -15.54
C LEU A 463 22.54 17.40 -14.75
N GLU A 464 23.16 16.94 -13.67
CA GLU A 464 24.10 17.70 -12.86
C GLU A 464 25.39 18.02 -13.63
N ALA A 465 25.98 17.01 -14.30
CA ALA A 465 27.18 17.17 -15.11
C ALA A 465 26.97 18.21 -16.24
N GLU A 466 25.79 18.20 -16.86
CA GLU A 466 25.43 19.15 -17.93
C GLU A 466 24.79 20.44 -17.39
N SER A 467 24.71 20.62 -16.06
CA SER A 467 24.17 21.81 -15.39
C SER A 467 22.74 22.19 -15.82
N VAL A 468 21.89 21.18 -16.06
CA VAL A 468 20.47 21.33 -16.43
C VAL A 468 19.57 20.80 -15.32
N ARG A 469 18.36 21.36 -15.21
CA ARG A 469 17.44 21.06 -14.09
C ARG A 469 16.54 19.87 -14.32
N ASP A 470 16.19 19.60 -15.57
CA ASP A 470 15.22 18.60 -15.97
C ASP A 470 15.50 18.08 -17.38
N ILE A 471 14.86 16.97 -17.70
CA ILE A 471 15.00 16.27 -18.98
C ILE A 471 14.52 17.12 -20.18
N GLU A 472 13.54 18.01 -19.99
CA GLU A 472 13.08 18.91 -21.04
C GLU A 472 14.16 19.95 -21.40
N SER A 473 14.82 20.49 -20.37
CA SER A 473 15.97 21.39 -20.51
C SER A 473 17.16 20.69 -21.14
N TYR A 474 17.42 19.43 -20.75
CA TYR A 474 18.46 18.60 -21.37
C TYR A 474 18.20 18.40 -22.86
N HIS A 475 16.98 17.97 -23.24
CA HIS A 475 16.62 17.79 -24.64
C HIS A 475 16.70 19.07 -25.46
N THR A 476 16.29 20.20 -24.89
CA THR A 476 16.26 21.49 -25.61
C THR A 476 17.65 22.12 -25.75
N ASN A 477 18.47 22.05 -24.70
CA ASN A 477 19.72 22.82 -24.63
C ASN A 477 20.98 22.00 -24.94
N ILE A 478 20.98 20.71 -24.63
CA ILE A 478 22.12 19.83 -24.84
C ILE A 478 21.87 19.04 -26.12
N PHE A 479 20.94 18.08 -26.07
CA PHE A 479 20.70 17.16 -27.18
C PHE A 479 20.25 17.87 -28.47
N GLY A 480 19.29 18.80 -28.37
CA GLY A 480 18.67 19.45 -29.53
C GLY A 480 19.54 20.51 -30.21
N LYS A 481 20.49 21.14 -29.49
CA LYS A 481 21.38 22.17 -30.06
C LYS A 481 22.68 21.58 -30.57
N ASN A 482 23.24 20.60 -29.85
CA ASN A 482 24.45 19.93 -30.27
C ASN A 482 24.45 18.51 -29.69
N PRO A 483 24.06 17.48 -30.47
CA PRO A 483 24.04 16.10 -29.98
C PRO A 483 25.47 15.54 -29.82
N LYS A 484 26.50 16.39 -29.72
CA LYS A 484 27.90 16.04 -29.48
C LYS A 484 28.39 16.85 -28.28
N ILE A 485 28.87 16.14 -27.27
CA ILE A 485 29.42 16.69 -26.04
C ILE A 485 30.92 16.42 -26.02
N THR A 486 31.71 17.43 -25.69
CA THR A 486 33.16 17.26 -25.52
C THR A 486 33.43 16.69 -24.14
N LYS A 487 33.69 15.38 -24.05
CA LYS A 487 34.14 14.73 -22.81
C LYS A 487 35.67 14.66 -22.79
N THR A 488 36.25 14.89 -21.63
CA THR A 488 37.69 14.68 -21.42
C THR A 488 37.86 13.24 -20.94
N ASN A 489 38.57 12.40 -21.69
CA ASN A 489 38.85 11.04 -21.26
C ASN A 489 39.87 11.03 -20.09
N GLY A 490 40.11 9.86 -19.48
CA GLY A 490 41.05 9.70 -18.37
C GLY A 490 42.50 10.13 -18.67
N GLU A 491 42.84 10.36 -19.95
CA GLU A 491 44.14 10.80 -20.44
C GLU A 491 44.20 12.32 -20.73
N GLY A 492 43.13 13.08 -20.44
CA GLY A 492 43.11 14.52 -20.66
C GLY A 492 42.80 14.95 -22.11
N ILE A 493 42.47 14.02 -23.00
CA ILE A 493 42.11 14.27 -24.40
C ILE A 493 40.61 14.59 -24.49
N LYS A 494 40.30 15.73 -25.13
CA LYS A 494 38.92 16.13 -25.44
C LYS A 494 38.39 15.31 -26.61
N VAL A 495 37.44 14.42 -26.35
CA VAL A 495 36.77 13.59 -27.36
C VAL A 495 35.31 14.06 -27.50
N GLU A 496 34.86 14.28 -28.73
CA GLU A 496 33.44 14.50 -29.02
C GLU A 496 32.69 13.16 -28.95
N VAL A 497 31.76 13.03 -28.01
CA VAL A 497 30.87 11.88 -27.86
C VAL A 497 29.46 12.34 -28.12
N ASP A 498 28.65 11.53 -28.81
CA ASP A 498 27.25 11.89 -29.00
C ASP A 498 26.53 11.97 -27.63
N ALA A 499 25.71 13.01 -27.43
CA ALA A 499 24.89 13.19 -26.24
C ALA A 499 23.90 12.03 -26.14
N ASP A 500 23.84 11.37 -24.98
CA ASP A 500 22.87 10.31 -24.73
C ASP A 500 21.46 10.89 -24.88
N ARG A 501 20.65 10.32 -25.78
CA ARG A 501 19.22 10.64 -25.83
C ARG A 501 18.54 9.98 -24.63
N LEU A 502 17.77 10.75 -23.86
CA LEU A 502 17.11 10.24 -22.65
C LEU A 502 15.61 10.05 -22.93
N PRO A 503 15.13 8.87 -23.33
CA PRO A 503 13.70 8.68 -23.55
C PRO A 503 12.92 8.87 -22.24
N TYR A 504 11.69 9.39 -22.31
CA TYR A 504 10.77 9.32 -21.19
C TYR A 504 10.44 7.87 -20.89
N ILE A 505 10.41 7.48 -19.61
CA ILE A 505 10.06 6.11 -19.20
C ILE A 505 8.72 6.15 -18.49
N ILE A 506 7.76 5.37 -18.98
CA ILE A 506 6.45 5.21 -18.34
C ILE A 506 6.35 3.79 -17.81
N ILE A 507 6.20 3.66 -16.49
CA ILE A 507 5.99 2.38 -15.83
C ILE A 507 4.50 2.24 -15.56
N VAL A 508 3.88 1.20 -16.12
CA VAL A 508 2.45 0.93 -15.97
C VAL A 508 2.25 -0.36 -15.19
N ILE A 509 1.52 -0.29 -14.08
CA ILE A 509 1.17 -1.46 -13.26
C ILE A 509 -0.34 -1.65 -13.32
N ASP A 510 -0.83 -2.67 -14.04
CA ASP A 510 -2.27 -2.88 -14.22
C ASP A 510 -2.98 -3.20 -12.89
N GLU A 511 -2.41 -4.08 -12.06
CA GLU A 511 -2.99 -4.43 -10.77
C GLU A 511 -1.92 -4.41 -9.68
N LEU A 512 -1.82 -3.26 -8.99
CA LEU A 512 -0.85 -3.09 -7.92
C LEU A 512 -1.16 -4.01 -6.72
N ALA A 513 -2.43 -4.36 -6.50
CA ALA A 513 -2.88 -5.20 -5.39
C ALA A 513 -2.26 -6.60 -5.41
N ASP A 514 -2.12 -7.19 -6.60
CA ASP A 514 -1.56 -8.53 -6.75
C ASP A 514 -0.09 -8.57 -6.30
N ILE A 515 0.63 -7.48 -6.53
CA ILE A 515 2.04 -7.33 -6.14
C ILE A 515 2.15 -6.98 -4.65
N MET A 516 1.32 -6.06 -4.15
CA MET A 516 1.23 -5.72 -2.72
C MET A 516 0.90 -6.92 -1.84
N SER A 517 0.14 -7.90 -2.37
CA SER A 517 -0.20 -9.10 -1.62
C SER A 517 1.04 -9.96 -1.27
N SER A 518 2.11 -9.83 -2.07
CA SER A 518 3.31 -10.68 -2.01
C SER A 518 4.54 -9.92 -1.51
N TYR A 519 4.72 -8.66 -1.94
CA TYR A 519 5.88 -7.81 -1.62
C TYR A 519 5.44 -6.37 -1.25
N PRO A 520 4.66 -6.18 -0.18
CA PRO A 520 4.05 -4.87 0.13
C PRO A 520 5.09 -3.79 0.43
N ARG A 521 6.12 -4.12 1.23
CA ARG A 521 7.10 -3.12 1.70
C ARG A 521 8.04 -2.70 0.59
N GLU A 522 8.53 -3.67 -0.18
CA GLU A 522 9.45 -3.43 -1.29
C GLU A 522 8.77 -2.63 -2.40
N LEU A 523 7.52 -2.97 -2.72
CA LEU A 523 6.74 -2.27 -3.73
C LEU A 523 6.44 -0.83 -3.30
N GLU A 524 5.90 -0.64 -2.09
CA GLU A 524 5.57 0.70 -1.57
C GLU A 524 6.82 1.58 -1.51
N SER A 525 7.94 1.06 -0.98
CA SER A 525 9.21 1.79 -0.91
C SER A 525 9.71 2.22 -2.29
N ALA A 526 9.68 1.32 -3.28
CA ALA A 526 10.11 1.62 -4.63
C ALA A 526 9.20 2.64 -5.33
N ILE A 527 7.87 2.50 -5.19
CA ILE A 527 6.89 3.46 -5.72
C ILE A 527 7.11 4.83 -5.10
N VAL A 528 7.25 4.93 -3.77
CA VAL A 528 7.43 6.21 -3.07
C VAL A 528 8.73 6.89 -3.50
N ARG A 529 9.84 6.15 -3.56
CA ARG A 529 11.14 6.69 -4.01
C ARG A 529 11.05 7.27 -5.43
N LEU A 530 10.49 6.50 -6.36
CA LEU A 530 10.30 6.99 -7.73
C LEU A 530 9.33 8.17 -7.75
N ALA A 531 8.20 8.09 -7.06
CA ALA A 531 7.19 9.14 -7.08
C ALA A 531 7.70 10.49 -6.55
N GLN A 532 8.65 10.47 -5.62
CA GLN A 532 9.24 11.68 -5.04
C GLN A 532 10.27 12.36 -5.93
N MET A 533 11.10 11.58 -6.63
CA MET A 533 12.31 12.10 -7.26
C MET A 533 12.32 11.97 -8.78
N SER A 534 11.43 11.19 -9.39
CA SER A 534 11.62 10.79 -10.79
C SER A 534 11.03 11.76 -11.84
N ARG A 535 10.23 12.74 -11.40
CA ARG A 535 9.60 13.77 -12.27
C ARG A 535 10.60 14.52 -13.16
N ALA A 536 11.71 15.01 -12.57
CA ALA A 536 12.66 15.87 -13.29
C ALA A 536 13.47 15.09 -14.35
N VAL A 537 13.68 13.80 -14.11
CA VAL A 537 14.44 12.90 -14.99
C VAL A 537 13.56 12.15 -16.00
N GLY A 538 12.27 12.48 -16.08
CA GLY A 538 11.36 11.96 -17.11
C GLY A 538 10.95 10.50 -16.92
N ILE A 539 10.89 10.02 -15.68
CA ILE A 539 10.32 8.71 -15.36
C ILE A 539 8.98 8.93 -14.66
N HIS A 540 7.95 8.22 -15.09
CA HIS A 540 6.56 8.42 -14.67
C HIS A 540 5.88 7.10 -14.34
N LEU A 541 4.91 7.14 -13.43
CA LEU A 541 4.19 5.96 -12.96
C LEU A 541 2.71 6.08 -13.30
N ILE A 542 2.13 5.04 -13.91
CA ILE A 542 0.69 4.83 -14.00
C ILE A 542 0.40 3.58 -13.16
N LEU A 543 -0.15 3.79 -11.97
CA LEU A 543 -0.54 2.70 -11.08
C LEU A 543 -2.02 2.47 -11.22
N SER A 544 -2.43 1.21 -11.26
CA SER A 544 -3.86 0.91 -11.22
C SER A 544 -4.22 -0.25 -10.32
N THR A 545 -5.47 -0.25 -9.87
CA THR A 545 -6.01 -1.33 -9.05
C THR A 545 -7.52 -1.46 -9.18
N GLN A 546 -8.01 -2.69 -9.10
CA GLN A 546 -9.44 -2.97 -8.98
C GLN A 546 -9.92 -3.04 -7.52
N ARG A 547 -8.98 -3.03 -6.57
CA ARG A 547 -9.22 -3.13 -5.13
C ARG A 547 -8.80 -1.82 -4.44
N PRO A 548 -9.67 -0.80 -4.45
CA PRO A 548 -9.36 0.51 -3.85
C PRO A 548 -9.44 0.50 -2.32
N GLU A 549 -8.66 -0.38 -1.69
CA GLU A 549 -8.55 -0.56 -0.26
C GLU A 549 -7.37 0.25 0.31
N VAL A 550 -7.44 0.59 1.60
CA VAL A 550 -6.45 1.46 2.28
C VAL A 550 -5.07 0.79 2.41
N ASN A 551 -5.02 -0.54 2.51
CA ASN A 551 -3.79 -1.35 2.53
C ASN A 551 -3.09 -1.41 1.16
N ILE A 552 -3.81 -1.16 0.07
CA ILE A 552 -3.30 -1.16 -1.31
C ILE A 552 -2.94 0.27 -1.71
N ILE A 553 -3.87 1.21 -1.51
CA ILE A 553 -3.68 2.63 -1.76
C ILE A 553 -3.36 3.32 -0.43
N THR A 554 -2.13 3.12 0.04
CA THR A 554 -1.67 3.64 1.34
C THR A 554 -1.57 5.17 1.33
N GLY A 555 -1.52 5.76 2.53
CA GLY A 555 -1.31 7.21 2.67
C GLY A 555 -0.02 7.71 2.03
N LEU A 556 1.05 6.90 2.04
CA LEU A 556 2.33 7.26 1.42
C LEU A 556 2.23 7.28 -0.11
N ILE A 557 1.53 6.31 -0.72
CA ILE A 557 1.28 6.31 -2.16
C ILE A 557 0.45 7.54 -2.53
N LYS A 558 -0.63 7.83 -1.80
CA LYS A 558 -1.50 8.99 -2.07
C LYS A 558 -0.80 10.33 -1.94
N ALA A 559 0.15 10.44 -1.01
CA ALA A 559 0.89 11.68 -0.78
C ALA A 559 1.83 12.03 -1.94
N ASN A 560 2.29 11.03 -2.72
CA ASN A 560 3.26 11.24 -3.80
C ASN A 560 2.65 11.08 -5.22
N ILE A 561 1.39 10.66 -5.32
CA ILE A 561 0.67 10.48 -6.59
C ILE A 561 -0.56 11.38 -6.61
N PRO A 562 -0.41 12.64 -7.06
CA PRO A 562 -1.49 13.64 -6.99
C PRO A 562 -2.58 13.42 -8.03
N ALA A 563 -2.24 12.95 -9.24
CA ALA A 563 -3.25 12.70 -10.26
C ALA A 563 -4.01 11.40 -9.96
N ARG A 564 -5.33 11.50 -9.94
CA ARG A 564 -6.25 10.44 -9.55
C ARG A 564 -7.36 10.32 -10.57
N VAL A 565 -7.55 9.12 -11.08
CA VAL A 565 -8.66 8.72 -11.93
C VAL A 565 -9.46 7.66 -11.18
N ALA A 566 -10.64 8.03 -10.69
CA ALA A 566 -11.57 7.11 -10.07
C ALA A 566 -12.68 6.77 -11.06
N LEU A 567 -12.71 5.53 -11.54
CA LEU A 567 -13.86 4.99 -12.23
C LEU A 567 -14.91 4.51 -11.22
N LYS A 568 -16.01 3.95 -11.72
CA LYS A 568 -17.06 3.39 -10.86
C LYS A 568 -16.48 2.43 -9.81
N VAL A 569 -16.87 2.65 -8.56
CA VAL A 569 -16.55 1.81 -7.40
C VAL A 569 -17.81 1.32 -6.69
N SER A 570 -17.66 0.35 -5.79
CA SER A 570 -18.80 -0.27 -5.10
C SER A 570 -19.35 0.60 -3.97
N SER A 571 -18.48 1.35 -3.28
CA SER A 571 -18.89 2.10 -2.09
C SER A 571 -18.30 3.51 -2.02
N GLN A 572 -18.91 4.36 -1.19
CA GLN A 572 -18.37 5.69 -0.89
C GLN A 572 -17.03 5.61 -0.15
N VAL A 573 -16.78 4.53 0.60
CA VAL A 573 -15.50 4.31 1.29
C VAL A 573 -14.40 4.15 0.24
N ASP A 574 -14.64 3.32 -0.78
CA ASP A 574 -13.72 3.13 -1.91
C ASP A 574 -13.44 4.44 -2.66
N SER A 575 -14.50 5.25 -2.88
CA SER A 575 -14.35 6.57 -3.50
C SER A 575 -13.42 7.47 -2.67
N ARG A 576 -13.59 7.48 -1.34
CA ARG A 576 -12.72 8.25 -0.43
C ARG A 576 -11.30 7.70 -0.40
N THR A 577 -11.12 6.38 -0.51
CA THR A 577 -9.77 5.80 -0.59
C THR A 577 -9.01 6.40 -1.77
N ILE A 578 -9.65 6.56 -2.93
CA ILE A 578 -9.01 7.05 -4.17
C ILE A 578 -8.92 8.59 -4.19
N LEU A 579 -10.04 9.29 -3.98
CA LEU A 579 -10.17 10.73 -4.23
C LEU A 579 -10.08 11.60 -2.97
N ASP A 580 -10.07 11.01 -1.78
CA ASP A 580 -10.35 11.68 -0.49
C ASP A 580 -11.76 12.33 -0.45
N ALA A 581 -12.62 12.00 -1.41
CA ALA A 581 -13.98 12.49 -1.56
C ALA A 581 -14.94 11.37 -2.03
N GLY A 582 -16.23 11.52 -1.73
CA GLY A 582 -17.28 10.66 -2.28
C GLY A 582 -17.67 11.06 -3.70
N GLY A 583 -18.33 10.17 -4.44
CA GLY A 583 -18.91 10.45 -5.74
C GLY A 583 -18.62 9.38 -6.79
N ALA A 584 -17.52 8.64 -6.68
CA ALA A 584 -17.17 7.61 -7.65
C ALA A 584 -18.13 6.40 -7.59
N GLU A 585 -18.77 6.15 -6.45
CA GLU A 585 -19.82 5.13 -6.29
C GLU A 585 -21.11 5.47 -7.06
N LYS A 586 -21.26 6.71 -7.52
CA LYS A 586 -22.41 7.21 -8.30
C LYS A 586 -22.16 7.22 -9.81
N LEU A 587 -20.98 6.78 -10.25
CA LEU A 587 -20.65 6.67 -11.66
C LEU A 587 -21.39 5.50 -12.32
N LEU A 588 -21.54 5.59 -13.63
CA LEU A 588 -22.33 4.64 -14.44
C LEU A 588 -21.52 3.44 -14.91
N GLY A 589 -20.18 3.49 -14.80
CA GLY A 589 -19.27 2.50 -15.36
C GLY A 589 -19.02 2.73 -16.85
N ALA A 590 -18.41 1.75 -17.53
CA ALA A 590 -18.05 1.84 -18.95
C ALA A 590 -17.27 3.12 -19.31
N GLY A 591 -16.26 3.46 -18.50
CA GLY A 591 -15.37 4.61 -18.75
C GLY A 591 -15.85 5.94 -18.15
N ASP A 592 -17.03 5.98 -17.51
CA ASP A 592 -17.45 7.13 -16.71
C ASP A 592 -16.58 7.24 -15.45
N MET A 593 -15.92 8.37 -15.28
CA MET A 593 -14.86 8.57 -14.29
C MET A 593 -14.88 9.97 -13.65
N LEU A 594 -14.29 10.06 -12.47
CA LEU A 594 -13.91 11.31 -11.82
C LEU A 594 -12.39 11.45 -11.89
N TYR A 595 -11.94 12.62 -12.34
CA TYR A 595 -10.54 12.95 -12.46
C TYR A 595 -10.18 14.12 -11.56
N SER A 596 -9.12 13.97 -10.78
CA SER A 596 -8.51 15.06 -10.02
C SER A 596 -7.01 15.12 -10.33
N SER A 597 -6.51 16.34 -10.45
CA SER A 597 -5.08 16.62 -10.62
C SER A 597 -4.32 16.80 -9.29
N GLY A 598 -4.97 16.54 -8.16
CA GLY A 598 -4.44 16.71 -6.81
C GLY A 598 -5.44 17.48 -5.94
N ASP A 599 -5.23 18.79 -5.79
CA ASP A 599 -6.03 19.64 -4.89
C ASP A 599 -7.34 20.15 -5.51
N ALA A 600 -7.55 19.91 -6.81
CA ALA A 600 -8.76 20.31 -7.51
C ALA A 600 -9.94 19.39 -7.17
N GLN A 601 -11.14 19.98 -7.10
CA GLN A 601 -12.38 19.21 -7.03
C GLN A 601 -12.44 18.23 -8.22
N PRO A 602 -12.81 16.95 -8.00
CA PRO A 602 -12.84 15.98 -9.08
C PRO A 602 -13.84 16.36 -10.18
N GLU A 603 -13.36 16.42 -11.41
CA GLU A 603 -14.17 16.70 -12.60
C GLU A 603 -14.67 15.39 -13.20
N ARG A 604 -15.95 15.36 -13.59
CA ARG A 604 -16.54 14.17 -14.22
C ARG A 604 -16.25 14.13 -15.71
N LEU A 605 -15.72 13.00 -16.17
CA LEU A 605 -15.30 12.77 -17.54
C LEU A 605 -15.81 11.41 -18.03
N GLN A 606 -16.04 11.32 -19.33
CA GLN A 606 -16.22 10.06 -20.03
C GLN A 606 -14.91 9.71 -20.75
N SER A 607 -14.23 8.65 -20.31
CA SER A 607 -13.05 8.12 -20.99
C SER A 607 -13.38 7.75 -22.44
N ALA A 608 -12.38 7.93 -23.31
CA ALA A 608 -12.45 7.31 -24.63
C ALA A 608 -12.53 5.79 -24.50
N PHE A 609 -13.29 5.21 -25.40
CA PHE A 609 -13.36 3.79 -25.66
C PHE A 609 -12.36 3.45 -26.76
N ILE A 610 -11.62 2.38 -26.51
CA ILE A 610 -10.78 1.70 -27.50
C ILE A 610 -11.02 0.21 -27.32
N SER A 611 -11.35 -0.47 -28.42
CA SER A 611 -11.55 -1.90 -28.42
C SER A 611 -10.23 -2.66 -28.46
N GLU A 612 -10.26 -3.92 -28.03
CA GLU A 612 -9.10 -4.82 -28.14
C GLU A 612 -8.63 -4.97 -29.60
N THR A 613 -9.55 -4.94 -30.55
CA THR A 613 -9.19 -5.07 -31.98
C THR A 613 -8.44 -3.85 -32.50
N GLU A 614 -8.81 -2.64 -32.07
CA GLU A 614 -8.06 -1.42 -32.36
C GLU A 614 -6.66 -1.46 -31.73
N VAL A 615 -6.53 -1.87 -30.47
CA VAL A 615 -5.22 -2.03 -29.80
C VAL A 615 -4.33 -2.99 -30.60
N LYS A 616 -4.85 -4.16 -30.98
CA LYS A 616 -4.12 -5.15 -31.79
C LYS A 616 -3.68 -4.62 -33.15
N LYS A 617 -4.52 -3.81 -33.81
CA LYS A 617 -4.17 -3.16 -35.09
C LYS A 617 -3.01 -2.18 -34.91
N VAL A 618 -3.03 -1.37 -33.86
CA VAL A 618 -1.97 -0.42 -33.53
C VAL A 618 -0.67 -1.13 -33.19
N VAL A 619 -0.71 -2.14 -32.31
CA VAL A 619 0.46 -2.97 -31.96
C VAL A 619 1.05 -3.62 -33.20
N LYS A 620 0.22 -4.27 -34.03
CA LYS A 620 0.67 -4.91 -35.28
C LYS A 620 1.33 -3.92 -36.23
N TYR A 621 0.79 -2.71 -36.38
CA TYR A 621 1.39 -1.67 -37.20
C TYR A 621 2.79 -1.31 -36.70
N LEU A 622 2.95 -1.09 -35.40
CA LEU A 622 4.23 -0.75 -34.78
C LEU A 622 5.24 -1.89 -34.87
N THR A 623 4.85 -3.13 -34.56
CA THR A 623 5.76 -4.28 -34.67
C THR A 623 6.23 -4.48 -36.10
N ASN A 624 5.34 -4.36 -37.10
CA ASN A 624 5.72 -4.50 -38.51
C ASN A 624 6.62 -3.36 -38.99
N ALA A 625 6.40 -2.13 -38.53
CA ALA A 625 7.22 -0.98 -38.90
C ALA A 625 8.68 -1.11 -38.41
N TYR A 626 8.89 -1.90 -37.35
CA TYR A 626 10.17 -2.04 -36.66
C TYR A 626 10.71 -3.48 -36.65
N GLU A 627 10.19 -4.37 -37.50
CA GLU A 627 10.52 -5.81 -37.52
C GLU A 627 12.01 -6.10 -37.78
N ASN A 628 12.70 -5.19 -38.47
CA ASN A 628 14.12 -5.31 -38.81
C ASN A 628 15.05 -4.64 -37.79
N GLU A 629 14.51 -4.01 -36.75
CA GLU A 629 15.29 -3.34 -35.70
C GLU A 629 15.47 -4.26 -34.49
N VAL A 630 16.72 -4.41 -34.05
CA VAL A 630 17.06 -5.15 -32.82
C VAL A 630 17.11 -4.13 -31.69
N PHE A 631 16.26 -4.30 -30.68
CA PHE A 631 16.21 -3.44 -29.51
C PHE A 631 17.03 -4.04 -28.36
N ASP A 632 17.70 -3.18 -27.60
CA ASP A 632 18.37 -3.58 -26.36
C ASP A 632 17.30 -3.86 -25.29
N GLU A 633 16.94 -5.13 -25.13
CA GLU A 633 16.06 -5.57 -24.04
C GLU A 633 16.86 -5.74 -22.74
N ILE A 634 16.29 -5.25 -21.64
CA ILE A 634 16.86 -5.49 -20.31
C ILE A 634 16.48 -6.91 -19.88
N SER A 635 17.47 -7.79 -19.77
CA SER A 635 17.28 -9.12 -19.19
C SER A 635 17.19 -9.02 -17.66
N LEU A 636 15.99 -9.23 -17.11
CA LEU A 636 15.76 -9.31 -15.67
C LEU A 636 15.97 -10.76 -15.17
N THR A 637 17.23 -11.18 -15.01
CA THR A 637 17.59 -12.54 -14.55
C THR A 637 18.13 -12.56 -13.11
N THR A 638 17.69 -13.54 -12.31
CA THR A 638 17.90 -13.68 -10.85
C THR A 638 19.31 -14.08 -10.42
N GLY A 639 20.34 -13.77 -11.21
CA GLY A 639 21.74 -14.07 -10.89
C GLY A 639 22.70 -13.39 -11.86
N SER A 640 22.18 -12.42 -12.62
CA SER A 640 22.89 -11.69 -13.65
C SER A 640 22.27 -10.31 -13.79
N ILE A 641 22.32 -9.56 -12.69
CA ILE A 641 22.93 -8.24 -12.83
C ILE A 641 24.43 -8.53 -13.01
N SER A 642 24.80 -9.07 -14.18
CA SER A 642 26.19 -9.41 -14.45
C SER A 642 26.94 -8.10 -14.38
N ALA A 643 27.98 -8.05 -13.53
CA ALA A 643 28.93 -6.96 -13.45
C ALA A 643 29.43 -6.51 -14.84
N ASP A 644 29.34 -7.40 -15.84
CA ASP A 644 29.71 -7.18 -17.24
C ASP A 644 28.81 -6.19 -18.01
N THR A 645 27.50 -6.11 -17.72
CA THR A 645 26.62 -5.10 -18.34
C THR A 645 26.75 -3.74 -17.65
N LEU A 646 27.06 -3.73 -16.34
CA LEU A 646 27.29 -2.51 -15.54
C LEU A 646 28.65 -1.87 -15.82
N ARG A 647 29.70 -2.67 -16.04
CA ARG A 647 31.04 -2.19 -16.43
C ARG A 647 31.04 -1.52 -17.80
N ARG A 648 30.31 -2.07 -18.78
CA ARG A 648 30.22 -1.50 -20.15
C ARG A 648 29.54 -0.12 -20.21
N GLN A 649 28.83 0.31 -19.17
CA GLN A 649 28.20 1.64 -19.08
C GLN A 649 28.93 2.63 -18.15
N GLY A 650 30.13 2.31 -17.67
CA GLY A 650 30.99 3.28 -16.97
C GLY A 650 30.62 3.58 -15.51
N PHE A 651 29.94 2.66 -14.83
CA PHE A 651 29.60 2.81 -13.41
C PHE A 651 30.73 2.33 -12.49
N GLY A 652 31.67 3.22 -12.19
CA GLY A 652 32.69 3.00 -11.16
C GLY A 652 32.26 3.56 -9.81
N GLY A 653 31.91 2.69 -8.86
CA GLY A 653 32.01 2.97 -7.42
C GLY A 653 30.71 3.27 -6.68
N GLN A 654 30.10 2.22 -6.11
CA GLN A 654 29.54 2.13 -4.74
C GLN A 654 28.70 0.85 -4.62
N GLU A 655 29.36 -0.31 -4.43
CA GLU A 655 28.68 -1.62 -4.41
C GLU A 655 28.35 -2.19 -3.02
N SER A 656 28.74 -1.58 -1.89
CA SER A 656 28.78 -2.34 -0.63
C SER A 656 27.65 -2.11 0.40
N ILE A 657 26.46 -1.58 0.03
CA ILE A 657 25.38 -1.34 1.02
C ILE A 657 24.00 -1.86 0.58
N PHE A 658 23.80 -2.27 -0.68
CA PHE A 658 22.45 -2.41 -1.24
C PHE A 658 21.97 -3.84 -1.52
N GLU A 659 22.83 -4.84 -1.32
CA GLU A 659 22.53 -6.27 -1.59
C GLU A 659 21.80 -6.96 -0.41
N SER A 660 21.89 -6.39 0.79
CA SER A 660 21.40 -6.97 2.05
C SER A 660 19.87 -6.93 2.26
N THR A 661 19.06 -6.74 1.22
CA THR A 661 17.58 -6.65 1.37
C THR A 661 16.79 -7.61 0.48
N LEU A 662 17.43 -8.47 -0.30
CA LEU A 662 16.71 -9.43 -1.16
C LEU A 662 17.16 -10.90 -1.08
N ASP A 663 18.30 -11.20 -0.44
CA ASP A 663 18.88 -12.56 -0.41
C ASP A 663 18.80 -13.29 0.94
N ASP A 664 17.97 -12.80 1.87
CA ASP A 664 17.93 -13.28 3.26
C ASP A 664 17.28 -14.67 3.48
N ASN A 665 17.06 -15.50 2.45
CA ASN A 665 16.39 -16.79 2.67
C ASN A 665 16.95 -18.06 2.01
N ASP A 666 17.90 -18.03 1.06
CA ASP A 666 18.39 -19.29 0.47
C ASP A 666 19.90 -19.38 0.13
N ASN A 667 20.62 -18.27 -0.13
CA ASN A 667 22.03 -18.34 -0.58
C ASN A 667 23.08 -18.21 0.53
N ASP A 668 22.71 -17.65 1.68
CA ASP A 668 23.61 -17.34 2.79
C ASP A 668 24.15 -18.62 3.49
N ASP A 669 23.48 -19.76 3.30
CA ASP A 669 23.79 -21.03 3.98
C ASP A 669 24.92 -21.82 3.30
N ASP A 670 25.29 -21.51 2.06
CA ASP A 670 26.39 -22.17 1.35
C ASP A 670 27.74 -21.48 1.59
N GLU A 671 27.78 -20.15 1.77
CA GLU A 671 29.02 -19.43 2.11
C GLU A 671 29.56 -19.78 3.51
N MET A 672 28.68 -19.93 4.50
CA MET A 672 29.08 -20.25 5.88
C MET A 672 29.25 -21.74 6.16
N TYR A 673 28.99 -22.61 5.18
CA TYR A 673 29.10 -24.05 5.34
C TYR A 673 30.54 -24.49 5.66
N GLU A 674 31.53 -23.99 4.91
CA GLU A 674 32.94 -24.38 5.11
C GLU A 674 33.49 -23.87 6.45
N GLU A 675 33.11 -22.67 6.88
CA GLU A 675 33.48 -22.16 8.20
C GLU A 675 32.87 -22.98 9.34
N ALA A 676 31.61 -23.40 9.20
CA ALA A 676 30.94 -24.28 10.16
C ALA A 676 31.55 -25.67 10.20
N ARG A 677 31.92 -26.22 9.04
CA ARG A 677 32.62 -27.50 8.91
C ARG A 677 33.98 -27.45 9.62
N LEU A 678 34.82 -26.47 9.32
CA LEU A 678 36.13 -26.31 9.98
C LEU A 678 36.00 -26.12 11.49
N CYS A 679 35.07 -25.27 11.95
CA CYS A 679 34.85 -25.05 13.39
C CYS A 679 34.46 -26.33 14.14
N VAL A 680 33.65 -27.18 13.52
CA VAL A 680 33.18 -28.43 14.12
C VAL A 680 34.30 -29.47 14.14
N ILE A 681 35.07 -29.59 13.05
CA ILE A 681 36.22 -30.49 12.95
C ILE A 681 37.30 -30.11 13.98
N GLU A 682 37.66 -28.83 14.09
CA GLU A 682 38.62 -28.36 15.12
C GLU A 682 38.14 -28.63 16.55
N ALA A 683 36.84 -28.52 16.80
CA ALA A 683 36.26 -28.71 18.13
C ALA A 683 36.10 -30.18 18.52
N GLY A 684 36.09 -31.09 17.55
CA GLY A 684 35.82 -32.52 17.71
C GLY A 684 34.40 -32.84 18.23
N LYS A 685 33.49 -31.87 18.25
CA LYS A 685 32.10 -32.02 18.71
C LYS A 685 31.20 -30.98 18.05
N ALA A 686 30.00 -31.40 17.65
CA ALA A 686 29.06 -30.55 16.93
C ALA A 686 27.79 -30.32 17.75
N SER A 687 27.42 -29.06 17.98
CA SER A 687 26.10 -28.71 18.52
C SER A 687 25.60 -27.39 17.93
N THR A 688 24.28 -27.26 17.80
CA THR A 688 23.64 -26.03 17.33
C THR A 688 24.08 -24.83 18.16
N SER A 689 24.07 -24.96 19.49
CA SER A 689 24.53 -23.94 20.44
C SER A 689 26.02 -23.61 20.36
N TYR A 690 26.85 -24.51 19.85
CA TYR A 690 28.28 -24.27 19.62
C TYR A 690 28.47 -23.39 18.38
N LEU A 691 27.84 -23.76 17.25
CA LEU A 691 27.89 -22.96 16.01
C LEU A 691 27.27 -21.56 16.19
N GLN A 692 26.18 -21.43 16.95
CA GLN A 692 25.60 -20.12 17.28
C GLN A 692 26.59 -19.17 17.96
N ARG A 693 27.39 -19.68 18.90
CA ARG A 693 28.36 -18.84 19.64
C ARG A 693 29.62 -18.57 18.83
N LYS A 694 30.10 -19.56 18.08
CA LYS A 694 31.37 -19.47 17.34
C LYS A 694 31.22 -18.63 16.08
N LEU A 695 30.12 -18.79 15.35
CA LEU A 695 29.85 -18.08 14.08
C LEU A 695 28.84 -16.93 14.23
N LYS A 696 28.42 -16.61 15.46
CA LYS A 696 27.42 -15.56 15.78
C LYS A 696 26.10 -15.73 15.01
N LEU A 697 25.68 -16.98 14.82
CA LEU A 697 24.48 -17.35 14.07
C LEU A 697 23.21 -17.40 14.93
N GLY A 698 22.07 -17.09 14.32
CA GLY A 698 20.75 -17.38 14.89
C GLY A 698 20.46 -18.89 14.99
N TYR A 699 19.54 -19.30 15.87
CA TYR A 699 19.27 -20.73 16.15
C TYR A 699 18.84 -21.51 14.90
N ALA A 700 17.93 -20.94 14.10
CA ALA A 700 17.42 -21.59 12.90
C ALA A 700 18.52 -21.87 11.86
N ARG A 701 19.44 -20.91 11.67
CA ARG A 701 20.57 -21.03 10.74
C ARG A 701 21.61 -22.05 11.22
N ALA A 702 21.93 -22.03 12.52
CA ALA A 702 22.81 -23.03 13.12
C ALA A 702 22.21 -24.45 13.10
N ALA A 703 20.90 -24.61 13.20
CA ALA A 703 20.22 -25.90 13.07
C ALA A 703 20.31 -26.45 11.64
N ARG A 704 20.04 -25.62 10.62
CA ARG A 704 20.17 -26.05 9.21
C ARG A 704 21.61 -26.40 8.82
N LEU A 705 22.61 -25.67 9.32
CA LEU A 705 24.01 -26.02 9.11
C LEU A 705 24.37 -27.36 9.76
N MET A 706 23.82 -27.68 10.94
CA MET A 706 23.98 -29.00 11.55
C MET A 706 23.34 -30.11 10.70
N ASP A 707 22.17 -29.85 10.10
CA ASP A 707 21.51 -30.81 9.21
C ASP A 707 22.32 -31.02 7.91
N LYS A 708 22.87 -29.95 7.30
CA LYS A 708 23.76 -30.05 6.13
C LYS A 708 25.08 -30.77 6.45
N LEU A 709 25.65 -30.54 7.63
CA LEU A 709 26.86 -31.24 8.07
C LEU A 709 26.60 -32.74 8.29
N GLU A 710 25.39 -33.11 8.73
CA GLU A 710 24.96 -34.51 8.85
C GLU A 710 24.71 -35.13 7.46
N GLU A 711 23.98 -34.43 6.59
CA GLU A 711 23.68 -34.88 5.22
C GLU A 711 24.94 -35.14 4.39
N ARG A 712 25.97 -34.30 4.57
CA ARG A 712 27.28 -34.44 3.90
C ARG A 712 28.26 -35.34 4.65
N GLY A 713 27.84 -36.00 5.73
CA GLY A 713 28.63 -37.00 6.43
C GLY A 713 29.79 -36.46 7.27
N VAL A 714 29.82 -35.16 7.58
CA VAL A 714 30.84 -34.53 8.45
C VAL A 714 30.60 -34.88 9.92
N ILE A 715 29.32 -35.03 10.31
CA ILE A 715 28.92 -35.34 11.68
C ILE A 715 27.92 -36.49 11.72
N SER A 716 27.84 -37.17 12.88
CA SER A 716 26.90 -38.28 13.10
C SER A 716 25.45 -37.82 13.15
N ALA A 717 24.52 -38.77 12.98
CA ALA A 717 23.11 -38.53 13.24
C ALA A 717 22.86 -38.09 14.70
N GLY A 718 21.79 -37.32 14.91
CA GLY A 718 21.46 -36.79 16.24
C GLY A 718 21.00 -37.86 17.24
N ASP A 719 21.68 -37.96 18.38
CA ASP A 719 21.26 -38.76 19.54
C ASP A 719 20.82 -37.85 20.72
N GLY A 720 19.57 -37.39 20.65
CA GLY A 720 18.96 -36.56 21.69
C GLY A 720 19.65 -35.21 21.91
N ALA A 721 19.82 -34.81 23.17
CA ALA A 721 20.38 -33.50 23.55
C ALA A 721 21.92 -33.47 23.64
N LYS A 722 22.60 -34.56 23.30
CA LYS A 722 24.08 -34.63 23.36
C LYS A 722 24.71 -34.00 22.10
N PRO A 723 25.93 -33.45 22.21
CA PRO A 723 26.70 -33.01 21.04
C PRO A 723 26.92 -34.19 20.08
N ARG A 724 26.75 -33.95 18.78
CA ARG A 724 26.96 -34.95 17.73
C ARG A 724 28.46 -35.19 17.53
N GLU A 725 28.82 -36.43 17.25
CA GLU A 725 30.22 -36.81 16.99
C GLU A 725 30.64 -36.35 15.60
N VAL A 726 31.91 -35.95 15.45
CA VAL A 726 32.47 -35.52 14.17
C VAL A 726 33.14 -36.72 13.52
N LEU A 727 32.72 -37.04 12.29
CA LEU A 727 33.14 -38.22 11.55
C LEU A 727 34.40 -37.95 10.70
N GLU A 728 34.64 -36.70 10.36
CA GLU A 728 35.79 -36.24 9.60
C GLU A 728 36.97 -35.91 10.53
N LYS A 729 38.16 -36.46 10.26
CA LYS A 729 39.37 -36.26 11.08
C LYS A 729 40.43 -35.52 10.28
N ILE A 730 41.10 -34.55 10.91
CA ILE A 730 42.26 -33.87 10.34
C ILE A 730 43.47 -34.80 10.41
N GLU A 731 44.15 -35.02 9.28
CA GLU A 731 45.49 -35.62 9.27
C GLU A 731 46.55 -34.51 9.34
N HIS A 732 47.49 -34.65 10.28
CA HIS A 732 48.60 -33.72 10.40
C HIS A 732 49.76 -34.20 9.55
N THR A 733 50.21 -33.36 8.63
CA THR A 733 51.47 -33.57 7.91
C THR A 733 52.67 -33.34 8.85
N GLU A 734 53.83 -33.93 8.55
CA GLU A 734 55.05 -33.79 9.37
C GLU A 734 55.54 -32.32 9.52
N SER A 735 55.02 -31.40 8.70
CA SER A 735 55.25 -29.95 8.76
C SER A 735 54.26 -29.18 9.65
N GLY A 736 53.26 -29.84 10.25
CA GLY A 736 52.30 -29.21 11.17
C GLY A 736 51.17 -28.44 10.49
N GLU A 737 50.97 -28.61 9.18
CA GLU A 737 49.82 -28.05 8.46
C GLU A 737 48.64 -29.03 8.48
N ASN A 738 47.45 -28.50 8.76
CA ASN A 738 46.20 -29.25 8.75
C ASN A 738 45.82 -29.56 7.30
N VAL A 739 45.77 -30.85 6.95
CA VAL A 739 45.20 -31.30 5.68
C VAL A 739 43.89 -32.01 6.00
N VAL A 740 42.83 -31.61 5.31
CA VAL A 740 41.49 -32.20 5.43
C VAL A 740 41.30 -33.23 4.32
#